data_AF-A0A177GDX3-F1
#
_entry.id   AF-A0A177GDX3-F1
#
_cell.length_a   1.000
_cell.length_b   1.000
_cell.length_c   1.000
_cell.angle_alpha   90.00
_cell.angle_beta   90.00
_cell.angle_gamma   90.00
#
_symmetry.space_group_name_H-M   'P 1'
#
loop_
_entity.id
_entity.type
_entity.pdbx_description
1 polymer ?
#
loop_
_entity_poly.entity_id
_entity_poly.type
_entity_poly.pdbx_seq_one_letter_code
_entity_poly.pdbx_strand_id
1 'polypeptide(L)'
;MTRTPSSGEPGSSSNNNEGRDSSSRHGPAWRRPRFRQWRGLLGTVAALALVGTTGAVVLIWTQYEGIVADLPTVEGLRTYQPPVMSRLYASDDRLIAELADERRVFVPSSAIPDRVKNAFIAAEDQKFWSHKGVDPMAIARAGLTDLTRGKGRRPIGASTITQQVARVMLLGSNAVSMKRKAKEAFLAMRIEQVLPKEKILEIYLNEIYLGSGAYGIGAAAQTYFNKPLDQLDDAEAAFLGALPKSPTNYNPVRFPEAARGRRNWVLERMAETGALTHEAARAAEAEPLIPHTFVRPGPAPGSEWFAEEVRRQLLEKYGQDMTMQGGLDVHTSLDPSLQLTAQTVLRQGLMAYDRAHGGWRGPVKHLQTVSASSSQEEWVAALNAEAVPLGMLDQWRLAVVLDPAHGRVGWLEGAVVRRGAAMQGGTPQTGEIQDRDLAWTRRFRLLKAGDLVMVEPQAGSSRVALMQVPHVEGAVVTLNARTGRVLALVGGWSFQTSQFDRATQALRQPGSSFKPFVYLQAMEQGISPSQSFDDSPVSYGTWHPNNYEKDFWGPTSLHDALRESRNLVTIRLAAHIGIKNVADLATRIGLVDSMPHVLPAALGAVETTVLKEAGAYASLAAGGRKVTPTLIDDVQDREGHVIWRPEGISLVSASAQTGDAAATPPAPGQPSDTDAIFPDAPKGQDAGKSSRSGRSACAG
;
A
#
# COMPACT_ATOMS: atom_id res chain seq x y z
N MET A 1 -70.09 7.49 -22.26
CA MET A 1 -71.21 8.34 -22.70
C MET A 1 -70.89 8.85 -24.11
N THR A 2 -71.87 8.87 -25.02
CA THR A 2 -72.01 9.74 -26.24
C THR A 2 -70.78 10.09 -27.10
N ARG A 3 -70.80 10.03 -28.44
CA ARG A 3 -71.84 9.66 -29.44
C ARG A 3 -71.15 9.46 -30.81
N THR A 4 -71.75 8.67 -31.70
CA THR A 4 -71.45 8.57 -33.15
C THR A 4 -72.07 9.76 -33.92
N PRO A 5 -71.78 9.97 -35.23
CA PRO A 5 -72.48 9.30 -36.36
C PRO A 5 -71.52 8.63 -37.39
N SER A 6 -71.87 7.58 -38.14
CA SER A 6 -72.79 7.49 -39.33
C SER A 6 -72.19 8.14 -40.59
N SER A 7 -72.30 7.63 -41.83
CA SER A 7 -73.19 6.63 -42.48
C SER A 7 -72.46 5.97 -43.68
N GLY A 8 -72.64 4.68 -44.01
CA GLY A 8 -73.62 4.16 -45.00
C GLY A 8 -72.92 3.87 -46.34
N GLU A 9 -73.30 2.98 -47.27
CA GLU A 9 -74.30 1.92 -47.43
C GLU A 9 -73.93 1.19 -48.79
N PRO A 10 -74.66 0.16 -49.27
CA PRO A 10 -74.09 -0.86 -50.18
C PRO A 10 -74.66 -0.93 -51.62
N GLY A 11 -74.10 -1.82 -52.44
CA GLY A 11 -74.63 -2.29 -53.75
C GLY A 11 -73.56 -3.09 -54.50
N SER A 12 -73.69 -4.35 -54.95
CA SER A 12 -74.78 -5.16 -55.53
C SER A 12 -74.90 -5.11 -57.07
N SER A 13 -75.16 -6.29 -57.66
CA SER A 13 -75.51 -6.55 -59.08
C SER A 13 -74.43 -6.27 -60.15
N SER A 14 -74.56 -6.71 -61.40
CA SER A 14 -74.77 -8.06 -61.97
C SER A 14 -74.62 -7.97 -63.51
N ASN A 15 -74.63 -9.11 -64.24
CA ASN A 15 -74.87 -9.20 -65.70
C ASN A 15 -73.76 -8.54 -66.57
N ASN A 16 -73.52 -8.78 -67.86
CA ASN A 16 -73.96 -9.63 -68.98
C ASN A 16 -73.05 -9.15 -70.16
N ASN A 17 -72.95 -9.70 -71.38
CA ASN A 17 -73.32 -10.94 -72.09
C ASN A 17 -72.57 -10.86 -73.46
N GLU A 18 -72.70 -11.88 -74.33
CA GLU A 18 -72.39 -11.84 -75.79
C GLU A 18 -70.90 -11.80 -76.22
N GLY A 19 -70.46 -12.43 -77.33
CA GLY A 19 -71.13 -13.41 -78.18
C GLY A 19 -70.73 -13.35 -79.67
N ARG A 20 -70.08 -14.41 -80.20
CA ARG A 20 -69.83 -14.72 -81.65
C ARG A 20 -68.88 -13.74 -82.40
N ASP A 21 -68.20 -14.04 -83.52
CA ASP A 21 -67.87 -15.25 -84.33
C ASP A 21 -66.64 -14.89 -85.24
N SER A 22 -65.93 -15.74 -86.02
CA SER A 22 -65.97 -17.18 -86.34
C SER A 22 -64.59 -17.72 -86.81
N SER A 23 -64.58 -19.00 -87.25
CA SER A 23 -63.74 -19.68 -88.27
C SER A 23 -62.43 -19.01 -88.83
N SER A 24 -61.30 -19.73 -88.96
CA SER A 24 -61.19 -20.89 -89.85
C SER A 24 -59.80 -21.60 -89.86
N ARG A 25 -59.85 -22.92 -90.16
CA ARG A 25 -58.84 -23.80 -90.84
C ARG A 25 -57.54 -24.24 -90.12
N HIS A 26 -57.12 -25.46 -90.48
CA HIS A 26 -55.98 -26.23 -89.93
C HIS A 26 -54.69 -26.08 -90.76
N GLY A 27 -53.53 -26.27 -90.12
CA GLY A 27 -52.21 -26.43 -90.76
C GLY A 27 -51.16 -26.93 -89.73
N PRO A 28 -50.17 -27.76 -90.11
CA PRO A 28 -49.47 -28.64 -89.16
C PRO A 28 -48.28 -28.03 -88.39
N ALA A 29 -47.89 -28.72 -87.32
CA ALA A 29 -46.94 -28.26 -86.32
C ALA A 29 -45.48 -28.17 -86.80
N TRP A 30 -44.79 -27.08 -86.40
CA TRP A 30 -43.33 -26.95 -86.41
C TRP A 30 -42.81 -26.73 -84.99
N ARG A 31 -41.87 -27.56 -84.54
CA ARG A 31 -41.19 -27.39 -83.23
C ARG A 31 -40.28 -26.16 -83.27
N ARG A 32 -40.31 -25.31 -82.23
CA ARG A 32 -39.35 -24.20 -82.02
C ARG A 32 -38.65 -24.32 -80.64
N PRO A 33 -37.43 -23.77 -80.48
CA PRO A 33 -36.45 -24.32 -79.54
C PRO A 33 -36.44 -23.74 -78.11
N ARG A 34 -35.72 -24.43 -77.22
CA ARG A 34 -35.65 -24.30 -75.74
C ARG A 34 -35.15 -22.95 -75.15
N PHE A 35 -35.02 -21.88 -75.93
CA PHE A 35 -34.33 -20.66 -75.51
C PHE A 35 -35.09 -19.79 -74.46
N ARG A 36 -36.43 -19.89 -74.41
CA ARG A 36 -37.26 -19.15 -73.45
C ARG A 36 -37.13 -19.66 -72.02
N GLN A 37 -36.90 -20.96 -71.83
CA GLN A 37 -36.67 -21.55 -70.51
C GLN A 37 -35.32 -21.10 -69.92
N TRP A 38 -34.28 -20.95 -70.74
CA TRP A 38 -32.97 -20.47 -70.30
C TRP A 38 -32.98 -19.02 -69.82
N ARG A 39 -33.73 -18.11 -70.48
CA ARG A 39 -33.88 -16.72 -69.99
C ARG A 39 -34.65 -16.64 -68.67
N GLY A 40 -35.64 -17.52 -68.48
CA GLY A 40 -36.33 -17.67 -67.19
C GLY A 40 -35.39 -18.17 -66.09
N LEU A 41 -34.59 -19.21 -66.38
CA LEU A 41 -33.63 -19.80 -65.43
C LEU A 41 -32.52 -18.80 -65.04
N LEU A 42 -31.97 -18.07 -66.01
CA LEU A 42 -30.99 -17.01 -65.76
C LEU A 42 -31.59 -15.87 -64.93
N GLY A 43 -32.83 -15.49 -65.20
CA GLY A 43 -33.57 -14.49 -64.41
C GLY A 43 -33.80 -14.93 -62.96
N THR A 44 -34.19 -16.19 -62.72
CA THR A 44 -34.37 -16.71 -61.35
C THR A 44 -33.05 -16.90 -60.62
N VAL A 45 -31.98 -17.33 -61.29
CA VAL A 45 -30.63 -17.41 -60.69
C VAL A 45 -30.11 -16.01 -60.33
N ALA A 46 -30.27 -15.02 -61.21
CA ALA A 46 -29.90 -13.64 -60.92
C ALA A 46 -30.73 -13.04 -59.76
N ALA A 47 -32.05 -13.32 -59.71
CA ALA A 47 -32.91 -12.88 -58.62
C ALA A 47 -32.54 -13.55 -57.28
N LEU A 48 -32.23 -14.86 -57.27
CA LEU A 48 -31.76 -15.57 -56.08
C LEU A 48 -30.39 -15.09 -55.61
N ALA A 49 -29.47 -14.77 -56.54
CA ALA A 49 -28.19 -14.15 -56.22
C ALA A 49 -28.37 -12.73 -55.67
N LEU A 50 -29.30 -11.93 -56.21
CA LEU A 50 -29.62 -10.60 -55.70
C LEU A 50 -30.25 -10.68 -54.30
N VAL A 51 -31.26 -11.51 -54.09
CA VAL A 51 -31.89 -11.71 -52.77
C VAL A 51 -30.88 -12.26 -51.75
N GLY A 52 -30.01 -13.20 -52.17
CA GLY A 52 -28.95 -13.75 -51.32
C GLY A 52 -27.90 -12.70 -50.93
N THR A 53 -27.46 -11.87 -51.88
CA THR A 53 -26.50 -10.78 -51.61
C THR A 53 -27.13 -9.64 -50.80
N THR A 54 -28.37 -9.21 -51.09
CA THR A 54 -29.09 -8.22 -50.28
C THR A 54 -29.34 -8.73 -48.86
N GLY A 55 -29.76 -10.00 -48.70
CA GLY A 55 -29.92 -10.64 -47.40
C GLY A 55 -28.60 -10.72 -46.62
N ALA A 56 -27.49 -11.05 -47.29
CA ALA A 56 -26.16 -11.04 -46.70
C ALA A 56 -25.71 -9.62 -46.29
N VAL A 57 -25.98 -8.61 -47.11
CA VAL A 57 -25.67 -7.20 -46.79
C VAL A 57 -26.49 -6.72 -45.58
N VAL A 58 -27.79 -7.04 -45.51
CA VAL A 58 -28.64 -6.71 -44.35
C VAL A 58 -28.18 -7.45 -43.08
N LEU A 59 -27.77 -8.72 -43.18
CA LEU A 59 -27.17 -9.48 -42.07
C LEU A 59 -25.83 -8.87 -41.62
N ILE A 60 -24.98 -8.42 -42.54
CA ILE A 60 -23.72 -7.75 -42.22
C ILE A 60 -24.00 -6.39 -41.58
N TRP A 61 -24.97 -5.61 -42.08
CA TRP A 61 -25.32 -4.29 -41.56
C TRP A 61 -25.93 -4.36 -40.15
N THR A 62 -26.86 -5.29 -39.92
CA THR A 62 -27.47 -5.49 -38.58
C THR A 62 -26.44 -5.99 -37.56
N GLN A 63 -25.49 -6.84 -37.95
CA GLN A 63 -24.36 -7.22 -37.09
C GLN A 63 -23.38 -6.06 -36.86
N TYR A 64 -23.16 -5.20 -37.86
CA TYR A 64 -22.33 -4.00 -37.74
C TYR A 64 -22.93 -3.00 -36.74
N GLU A 65 -24.21 -2.64 -36.87
CA GLU A 65 -24.92 -1.79 -35.90
C GLU A 65 -24.88 -2.40 -34.49
N GLY A 66 -25.21 -3.69 -34.35
CA GLY A 66 -25.16 -4.41 -33.06
C GLY A 66 -23.76 -4.63 -32.47
N ILE A 67 -22.70 -4.23 -33.17
CA ILE A 67 -21.32 -4.14 -32.67
C ILE A 67 -20.99 -2.69 -32.32
N VAL A 68 -21.28 -1.73 -33.22
CA VAL A 68 -20.89 -0.32 -33.11
C VAL A 68 -21.72 0.46 -32.09
N ALA A 69 -23.01 0.17 -31.95
CA ALA A 69 -23.88 0.81 -30.95
C ALA A 69 -23.47 0.49 -29.49
N ASP A 70 -22.61 -0.52 -29.31
CA ASP A 70 -22.13 -1.04 -28.02
C ASP A 70 -20.58 -0.97 -27.96
N LEU A 71 -19.98 0.03 -28.65
CA LEU A 71 -18.56 0.37 -28.52
C LEU A 71 -18.36 1.55 -27.55
N PRO A 72 -17.39 1.47 -26.63
CA PRO A 72 -16.97 2.62 -25.84
C PRO A 72 -16.45 3.77 -26.71
N THR A 73 -16.61 4.99 -26.22
CA THR A 73 -15.96 6.19 -26.78
C THR A 73 -14.45 6.10 -26.63
N VAL A 74 -13.71 6.58 -27.65
CA VAL A 74 -12.23 6.62 -27.63
C VAL A 74 -11.72 8.01 -27.26
N GLU A 75 -12.59 8.99 -27.21
CA GLU A 75 -12.27 10.40 -27.01
C GLU A 75 -11.59 10.63 -25.63
N GLY A 76 -11.97 9.84 -24.61
CA GLY A 76 -11.31 9.83 -23.30
C GLY A 76 -9.87 9.31 -23.31
N LEU A 77 -9.42 8.62 -24.35
CA LEU A 77 -8.01 8.20 -24.48
C LEU A 77 -7.06 9.36 -24.78
N ARG A 78 -7.58 10.52 -25.23
CA ARG A 78 -6.75 11.73 -25.40
C ARG A 78 -6.32 12.33 -24.07
N THR A 79 -7.18 12.24 -23.07
CA THR A 79 -6.96 12.72 -21.70
C THR A 79 -6.60 11.58 -20.74
N TYR A 80 -6.43 10.35 -21.25
CA TYR A 80 -6.05 9.22 -20.41
C TYR A 80 -4.64 9.40 -19.89
N GLN A 81 -4.55 9.53 -18.57
CA GLN A 81 -3.30 9.39 -17.82
C GLN A 81 -3.29 7.99 -17.19
N PRO A 82 -2.23 7.20 -17.34
CA PRO A 82 -2.16 5.88 -16.72
C PRO A 82 -2.12 5.99 -15.18
N PRO A 83 -2.59 4.96 -14.46
CA PRO A 83 -2.37 4.80 -13.02
C PRO A 83 -0.88 4.94 -12.67
N VAL A 84 -0.57 5.86 -11.77
CA VAL A 84 0.77 6.06 -11.22
C VAL A 84 0.71 5.89 -9.70
N MET A 85 1.64 5.13 -9.16
CA MET A 85 1.85 4.99 -7.72
C MET A 85 2.12 6.35 -7.06
N SER A 86 1.44 6.64 -5.95
CA SER A 86 1.74 7.80 -5.12
C SER A 86 2.95 7.51 -4.22
N ARG A 87 3.69 8.55 -3.83
CA ARG A 87 4.92 8.44 -3.04
C ARG A 87 4.84 9.33 -1.81
N LEU A 88 5.32 8.81 -0.68
CA LEU A 88 5.41 9.52 0.59
C LEU A 88 6.88 9.80 0.89
N TYR A 89 7.20 11.05 1.22
CA TYR A 89 8.55 11.51 1.51
C TYR A 89 8.67 12.04 2.94
N ALA A 90 9.82 11.80 3.56
CA ALA A 90 10.17 12.32 4.88
C ALA A 90 10.53 13.80 4.82
N SER A 91 10.72 14.41 5.99
CA SER A 91 11.14 15.81 6.09
C SER A 91 12.55 16.09 5.53
N ASP A 92 13.28 15.04 5.13
CA ASP A 92 14.58 15.09 4.45
C ASP A 92 14.54 14.44 3.04
N ASP A 93 13.37 14.43 2.41
CA ASP A 93 13.09 13.95 1.06
C ASP A 93 13.48 12.48 0.78
N ARG A 94 13.68 11.67 1.82
CA ARG A 94 13.77 10.21 1.67
C ARG A 94 12.39 9.62 1.41
N LEU A 95 12.30 8.74 0.40
CA LEU A 95 11.10 7.94 0.13
C LEU A 95 10.77 7.06 1.35
N ILE A 96 9.66 7.38 2.02
CA ILE A 96 9.10 6.60 3.12
C ILE A 96 8.34 5.40 2.58
N ALA A 97 7.43 5.60 1.63
CA ALA A 97 6.53 4.55 1.18
C ALA A 97 5.98 4.81 -0.23
N GLU A 98 5.55 3.74 -0.89
CA GLU A 98 4.90 3.75 -2.20
C GLU A 98 3.46 3.21 -2.05
N LEU A 99 2.48 4.00 -2.47
CA LEU A 99 1.05 3.64 -2.44
C LEU A 99 0.59 3.26 -3.83
N ALA A 100 0.19 1.99 -4.02
CA ALA A 100 -0.27 1.48 -5.31
C ALA A 100 -1.12 0.22 -5.16
N ASP A 101 -2.22 0.14 -5.91
CA ASP A 101 -2.94 -1.13 -6.13
C ASP A 101 -2.11 -2.02 -7.08
N GLU A 102 -1.62 -1.45 -8.18
CA GLU A 102 -0.68 -2.06 -9.12
C GLU A 102 0.58 -1.19 -9.27
N ARG A 103 1.77 -1.77 -9.05
CA ARG A 103 3.03 -1.02 -9.00
C ARG A 103 3.57 -0.71 -10.40
N ARG A 104 3.01 0.34 -11.01
CA ARG A 104 3.36 0.85 -12.34
C ARG A 104 4.36 2.00 -12.25
N VAL A 105 5.40 1.95 -13.08
CA VAL A 105 6.32 3.07 -13.30
C VAL A 105 6.02 3.65 -14.68
N PHE A 106 5.33 4.79 -14.72
CA PHE A 106 5.06 5.48 -15.97
C PHE A 106 6.37 6.03 -16.57
N VAL A 107 6.58 5.74 -17.86
CA VAL A 107 7.67 6.30 -18.65
C VAL A 107 7.08 6.91 -19.93
N PRO A 108 7.29 8.21 -20.21
CA PRO A 108 6.85 8.82 -21.46
C PRO A 108 7.63 8.23 -22.64
N SER A 109 6.99 8.17 -23.82
CA SER A 109 7.55 7.57 -25.04
C SER A 109 8.90 8.15 -25.48
N SER A 110 9.19 9.40 -25.13
CA SER A 110 10.48 10.07 -25.35
C SER A 110 11.63 9.51 -24.48
N ALA A 111 11.32 9.00 -23.29
CA ALA A 111 12.29 8.42 -22.35
C ALA A 111 12.43 6.89 -22.48
N ILE A 112 11.62 6.24 -23.31
CA ILE A 112 11.78 4.82 -23.66
C ILE A 112 12.82 4.71 -24.79
N PRO A 113 13.93 3.98 -24.63
CA PRO A 113 14.94 3.82 -25.69
C PRO A 113 14.41 3.03 -26.89
N ASP A 114 14.92 3.34 -28.08
CA ASP A 114 14.42 2.74 -29.31
C ASP A 114 14.71 1.24 -29.42
N ARG A 115 15.79 0.73 -28.81
CA ARG A 115 16.02 -0.73 -28.66
C ARG A 115 14.86 -1.43 -27.96
N VAL A 116 14.29 -0.81 -26.92
CA VAL A 116 13.16 -1.36 -26.16
C VAL A 116 11.88 -1.27 -26.99
N LYS A 117 11.60 -0.13 -27.63
CA LYS A 117 10.47 0.01 -28.57
C LYS A 117 10.52 -1.06 -29.66
N ASN A 118 11.67 -1.22 -30.30
CA ASN A 118 11.89 -2.12 -31.41
C ASN A 118 11.79 -3.59 -31.01
N ALA A 119 12.20 -3.98 -29.79
CA ALA A 119 12.02 -5.34 -29.29
C ALA A 119 10.54 -5.74 -29.23
N PHE A 120 9.67 -4.86 -28.73
CA PHE A 120 8.22 -5.11 -28.68
C PHE A 120 7.57 -5.09 -30.06
N ILE A 121 7.94 -4.12 -30.91
CA ILE A 121 7.44 -4.01 -32.29
C ILE A 121 7.84 -5.26 -33.10
N ALA A 122 9.10 -5.70 -33.03
CA ALA A 122 9.56 -6.89 -33.74
C ALA A 122 8.90 -8.19 -33.24
N ALA A 123 8.61 -8.28 -31.94
CA ALA A 123 8.01 -9.46 -31.33
C ALA A 123 6.50 -9.61 -31.56
N GLU A 124 5.75 -8.50 -31.54
CA GLU A 124 4.28 -8.48 -31.53
C GLU A 124 3.66 -7.88 -32.81
N ASP A 125 4.28 -6.87 -33.44
CA ASP A 125 3.66 -6.11 -34.54
C ASP A 125 4.68 -5.45 -35.49
N GLN A 126 5.32 -6.26 -36.34
CA GLN A 126 6.39 -5.82 -37.26
C GLN A 126 5.98 -4.68 -38.21
N LYS A 127 4.67 -4.46 -38.41
CA LYS A 127 4.13 -3.43 -39.30
C LYS A 127 3.51 -2.26 -38.57
N PHE A 128 3.74 -2.14 -37.26
CA PHE A 128 3.12 -1.14 -36.38
C PHE A 128 3.05 0.26 -37.00
N TRP A 129 4.16 0.77 -37.53
CA TRP A 129 4.22 2.13 -38.12
C TRP A 129 3.42 2.31 -39.42
N SER A 130 3.05 1.23 -40.12
CA SER A 130 2.48 1.26 -41.47
C SER A 130 0.99 0.92 -41.56
N HIS A 131 0.45 0.11 -40.63
CA HIS A 131 -0.96 -0.28 -40.65
C HIS A 131 -1.86 0.79 -40.02
N LYS A 132 -3.18 0.73 -40.27
CA LYS A 132 -4.18 1.63 -39.66
C LYS A 132 -5.09 0.88 -38.68
N GLY A 133 -4.59 0.64 -37.48
CA GLY A 133 -5.27 -0.07 -36.38
C GLY A 133 -5.23 -1.60 -36.50
N VAL A 134 -5.33 -2.14 -37.71
CA VAL A 134 -5.30 -3.58 -38.00
C VAL A 134 -4.41 -3.88 -39.21
N ASP A 135 -3.77 -5.06 -39.26
CA ASP A 135 -3.10 -5.59 -40.46
C ASP A 135 -4.01 -6.61 -41.18
N PRO A 136 -4.66 -6.25 -42.31
CA PRO A 136 -5.51 -7.16 -43.06
C PRO A 136 -4.76 -8.36 -43.63
N MET A 137 -3.46 -8.22 -43.92
CA MET A 137 -2.63 -9.31 -44.47
C MET A 137 -2.23 -10.30 -43.39
N ALA A 138 -1.96 -9.84 -42.16
CA ALA A 138 -1.79 -10.73 -41.01
C ALA A 138 -3.08 -11.51 -40.71
N ILE A 139 -4.24 -10.84 -40.74
CA ILE A 139 -5.56 -11.47 -40.52
C ILE A 139 -5.85 -12.52 -41.61
N ALA A 140 -5.66 -12.18 -42.89
CA ALA A 140 -5.89 -13.11 -44.00
C ALA A 140 -4.93 -14.32 -43.94
N ARG A 141 -3.64 -14.09 -43.64
CA ARG A 141 -2.64 -15.14 -43.47
C ARG A 141 -2.99 -16.07 -42.31
N ALA A 142 -3.39 -15.53 -41.15
CA ALA A 142 -3.80 -16.32 -40.00
C ALA A 142 -5.05 -17.16 -40.31
N GLY A 143 -6.07 -16.58 -40.95
CA GLY A 143 -7.29 -17.30 -41.36
C GLY A 143 -7.01 -18.48 -42.30
N LEU A 144 -6.17 -18.27 -43.32
CA LEU A 144 -5.76 -19.34 -44.24
C LEU A 144 -4.94 -20.44 -43.54
N THR A 145 -4.11 -20.06 -42.56
CA THR A 145 -3.28 -21.02 -41.81
C THR A 145 -4.10 -21.82 -40.80
N ASP A 146 -5.09 -21.21 -40.13
CA ASP A 146 -6.00 -21.91 -39.22
C ASP A 146 -6.91 -22.90 -39.96
N LEU A 147 -7.39 -22.53 -41.16
CA LEU A 147 -8.15 -23.43 -42.06
C LEU A 147 -7.38 -24.72 -42.39
N THR A 148 -6.05 -24.66 -42.48
CA THR A 148 -5.18 -25.82 -42.78
C THR A 148 -4.70 -26.59 -41.54
N ARG A 149 -4.88 -26.06 -40.32
CA ARG A 149 -4.33 -26.64 -39.07
C ARG A 149 -5.30 -27.45 -38.21
N GLY A 150 -6.57 -27.54 -38.62
CA GLY A 150 -7.59 -28.39 -37.99
C GLY A 150 -8.27 -27.77 -36.76
N LYS A 151 -9.54 -28.14 -36.53
CA LYS A 151 -10.35 -27.62 -35.41
C LYS A 151 -9.77 -28.05 -34.06
N GLY A 152 -9.51 -27.11 -33.16
CA GLY A 152 -9.17 -27.36 -31.76
C GLY A 152 -7.86 -26.72 -31.26
N ARG A 153 -7.03 -26.14 -32.15
CA ARG A 153 -5.84 -25.37 -31.74
C ARG A 153 -6.15 -23.88 -31.58
N ARG A 154 -5.41 -23.19 -30.72
CA ARG A 154 -5.52 -21.72 -30.55
C ARG A 154 -5.09 -21.01 -31.85
N PRO A 155 -5.84 -20.01 -32.32
CA PRO A 155 -5.46 -19.21 -33.49
C PRO A 155 -4.07 -18.60 -33.38
N ILE A 156 -3.38 -18.50 -34.51
CA ILE A 156 -2.09 -17.79 -34.60
C ILE A 156 -2.32 -16.29 -34.34
N GLY A 157 -1.46 -15.67 -33.53
CA GLY A 157 -1.58 -14.26 -33.15
C GLY A 157 -1.38 -13.32 -34.34
N ALA A 158 -2.48 -12.77 -34.87
CA ALA A 158 -2.50 -11.66 -35.83
C ALA A 158 -3.08 -10.38 -35.19
N SER A 159 -2.75 -10.13 -33.92
CA SER A 159 -3.27 -8.98 -33.16
C SER A 159 -2.22 -7.86 -33.14
N THR A 160 -2.57 -6.69 -33.67
CA THR A 160 -1.73 -5.49 -33.63
C THR A 160 -1.59 -4.95 -32.21
N ILE A 161 -0.55 -4.17 -31.94
CA ILE A 161 -0.36 -3.46 -30.66
C ILE A 161 -1.61 -2.61 -30.34
N THR A 162 -2.17 -1.92 -31.32
CA THR A 162 -3.39 -1.11 -31.15
C THR A 162 -4.62 -1.94 -30.77
N GLN A 163 -4.76 -3.17 -31.29
CA GLN A 163 -5.80 -4.10 -30.82
C GLN A 163 -5.56 -4.56 -29.37
N GLN A 164 -4.31 -4.69 -28.93
CA GLN A 164 -4.01 -5.02 -27.54
C GLN A 164 -4.35 -3.86 -26.61
N VAL A 165 -4.04 -2.62 -26.99
CA VAL A 165 -4.48 -1.41 -26.26
C VAL A 165 -6.01 -1.37 -26.15
N ALA A 166 -6.73 -1.51 -27.27
CA ALA A 166 -8.20 -1.55 -27.30
C ALA A 166 -8.79 -2.64 -26.37
N ARG A 167 -8.17 -3.83 -26.35
CA ARG A 167 -8.57 -4.96 -25.49
C ARG A 167 -8.39 -4.65 -24.01
N VAL A 168 -7.20 -4.17 -23.62
CA VAL A 168 -6.83 -3.93 -22.22
C VAL A 168 -7.64 -2.75 -21.65
N MET A 169 -7.67 -1.64 -22.38
CA MET A 169 -8.16 -0.35 -21.88
C MET A 169 -9.68 -0.21 -21.88
N LEU A 170 -10.37 -0.79 -22.87
CA LEU A 170 -11.78 -0.44 -23.14
C LEU A 170 -12.72 -1.65 -23.18
N LEU A 171 -12.21 -2.88 -23.25
CA LEU A 171 -13.06 -4.08 -23.34
C LEU A 171 -12.96 -5.00 -22.12
N GLY A 172 -11.96 -4.83 -21.25
CA GLY A 172 -11.87 -5.40 -19.89
C GLY A 172 -12.03 -6.92 -19.74
N SER A 173 -12.03 -7.69 -20.83
CA SER A 173 -12.58 -9.04 -20.84
C SER A 173 -11.72 -10.08 -21.56
N ASN A 174 -11.48 -11.18 -20.85
CA ASN A 174 -10.75 -12.36 -21.32
C ASN A 174 -11.62 -13.36 -22.11
N ALA A 175 -12.89 -13.03 -22.38
CA ALA A 175 -13.84 -13.94 -23.02
C ALA A 175 -13.51 -14.20 -24.51
N VAL A 176 -13.22 -15.45 -24.88
CA VAL A 176 -12.78 -15.80 -26.25
C VAL A 176 -13.97 -15.83 -27.23
N SER A 177 -14.46 -14.64 -27.61
CA SER A 177 -15.56 -14.45 -28.57
C SER A 177 -15.11 -13.71 -29.82
N MET A 178 -15.59 -14.16 -30.99
CA MET A 178 -15.38 -13.47 -32.27
C MET A 178 -16.06 -12.09 -32.31
N LYS A 179 -17.19 -11.89 -31.59
CA LYS A 179 -17.82 -10.56 -31.45
C LYS A 179 -16.88 -9.58 -30.72
N ARG A 180 -16.18 -10.04 -29.68
CA ARG A 180 -15.16 -9.24 -28.97
C ARG A 180 -13.97 -8.93 -29.89
N LYS A 181 -13.50 -9.88 -30.70
CA LYS A 181 -12.39 -9.64 -31.64
C LYS A 181 -12.74 -8.66 -32.76
N ALA A 182 -14.00 -8.65 -33.22
CA ALA A 182 -14.51 -7.60 -34.10
C ALA A 182 -14.57 -6.23 -33.39
N LYS A 183 -15.06 -6.16 -32.15
CA LYS A 183 -15.01 -4.93 -31.34
C LYS A 183 -13.57 -4.40 -31.18
N GLU A 184 -12.60 -5.25 -30.84
CA GLU A 184 -11.16 -4.88 -30.78
C GLU A 184 -10.67 -4.25 -32.08
N ALA A 185 -11.03 -4.84 -33.23
CA ALA A 185 -10.59 -4.36 -34.54
C ALA A 185 -11.17 -2.98 -34.91
N PHE A 186 -12.48 -2.77 -34.71
CA PHE A 186 -13.12 -1.46 -34.93
C PHE A 186 -12.59 -0.40 -33.97
N LEU A 187 -12.41 -0.77 -32.71
CA LEU A 187 -11.91 0.15 -31.68
C LEU A 187 -10.46 0.53 -31.95
N ALA A 188 -9.60 -0.42 -32.35
CA ALA A 188 -8.23 -0.13 -32.78
C ALA A 188 -8.18 0.83 -33.99
N MET A 189 -9.04 0.64 -34.99
CA MET A 189 -9.14 1.57 -36.13
C MET A 189 -9.55 2.99 -35.69
N ARG A 190 -10.45 3.11 -34.71
CA ARG A 190 -10.88 4.42 -34.18
C ARG A 190 -9.82 5.07 -33.27
N ILE A 191 -9.05 4.27 -32.51
CA ILE A 191 -7.92 4.76 -31.72
C ILE A 191 -6.88 5.45 -32.60
N GLU A 192 -6.50 4.87 -33.75
CA GLU A 192 -5.49 5.47 -34.64
C GLU A 192 -5.98 6.70 -35.43
N GLN A 193 -7.28 6.95 -35.46
CA GLN A 193 -7.82 8.21 -35.98
C GLN A 193 -7.72 9.34 -34.95
N VAL A 194 -7.51 9.01 -33.68
CA VAL A 194 -7.67 9.91 -32.53
C VAL A 194 -6.35 10.14 -31.78
N LEU A 195 -5.43 9.18 -31.81
CA LEU A 195 -4.09 9.21 -31.19
C LEU A 195 -2.97 8.91 -32.21
N PRO A 196 -1.79 9.54 -32.09
CA PRO A 196 -0.60 9.20 -32.87
C PRO A 196 0.02 7.86 -32.43
N LYS A 197 0.80 7.23 -33.30
CA LYS A 197 1.41 5.90 -33.10
C LYS A 197 2.29 5.85 -31.85
N GLU A 198 3.04 6.91 -31.60
CA GLU A 198 3.94 7.08 -30.48
C GLU A 198 3.17 7.03 -29.15
N LYS A 199 2.00 7.69 -29.08
CA LYS A 199 1.13 7.67 -27.89
C LYS A 199 0.44 6.31 -27.70
N ILE A 200 0.10 5.61 -28.78
CA ILE A 200 -0.44 4.24 -28.70
C ILE A 200 0.62 3.27 -28.15
N LEU A 201 1.86 3.40 -28.62
CA LEU A 201 2.99 2.60 -28.11
C LEU A 201 3.31 2.95 -26.65
N GLU A 202 3.24 4.24 -26.27
CA GLU A 202 3.38 4.69 -24.88
C GLU A 202 2.34 4.03 -23.96
N ILE A 203 1.07 4.08 -24.33
CA ILE A 203 -0.01 3.45 -23.55
C ILE A 203 0.24 1.94 -23.48
N TYR A 204 0.54 1.27 -24.60
CA TYR A 204 0.82 -0.16 -24.62
C TYR A 204 1.97 -0.56 -23.69
N LEU A 205 3.12 0.13 -23.78
CA LEU A 205 4.31 -0.19 -23.00
C LEU A 205 4.18 0.15 -21.51
N ASN A 206 3.27 1.04 -21.12
CA ASN A 206 3.01 1.35 -19.71
C ASN A 206 1.89 0.49 -19.10
N GLU A 207 0.93 0.01 -19.90
CA GLU A 207 -0.21 -0.80 -19.42
C GLU A 207 0.05 -2.30 -19.39
N ILE A 208 0.98 -2.82 -20.20
CA ILE A 208 1.12 -4.27 -20.38
C ILE A 208 1.66 -4.97 -19.12
N TYR A 209 0.97 -6.02 -18.69
CA TYR A 209 1.46 -6.92 -17.65
C TYR A 209 2.60 -7.80 -18.17
N LEU A 210 3.78 -7.66 -17.57
CA LEU A 210 5.00 -8.36 -17.98
C LEU A 210 5.43 -9.48 -17.01
N GLY A 211 4.61 -9.77 -16.00
CA GLY A 211 4.85 -10.87 -15.05
C GLY A 211 5.45 -10.40 -13.73
N SER A 212 5.49 -11.30 -12.73
CA SER A 212 6.06 -11.01 -11.40
C SER A 212 5.46 -9.78 -10.69
N GLY A 213 4.23 -9.38 -11.01
CA GLY A 213 3.61 -8.15 -10.49
C GLY A 213 4.09 -6.85 -11.15
N ALA A 214 4.89 -6.93 -12.22
CA ALA A 214 5.31 -5.78 -13.02
C ALA A 214 4.28 -5.44 -14.10
N TYR A 215 3.73 -4.24 -14.02
CA TYR A 215 2.85 -3.64 -15.02
C TYR A 215 3.58 -2.44 -15.62
N GLY A 216 3.72 -2.45 -16.94
CA GLY A 216 4.50 -1.47 -17.68
C GLY A 216 6.01 -1.78 -17.71
N ILE A 217 6.67 -1.22 -18.73
CA ILE A 217 8.03 -1.55 -19.10
C ILE A 217 9.07 -1.07 -18.08
N GLY A 218 8.87 0.10 -17.48
CA GLY A 218 9.75 0.64 -16.43
C GLY A 218 9.74 -0.24 -15.17
N ALA A 219 8.56 -0.69 -14.75
CA ALA A 219 8.43 -1.61 -13.61
C ALA A 219 9.05 -2.98 -13.90
N ALA A 220 8.98 -3.46 -15.14
CA ALA A 220 9.57 -4.74 -15.54
C ALA A 220 11.11 -4.68 -15.60
N ALA A 221 11.69 -3.61 -16.14
CA ALA A 221 13.15 -3.39 -16.16
C ALA A 221 13.75 -3.40 -14.75
N GLN A 222 13.11 -2.70 -13.80
CA GLN A 222 13.49 -2.76 -12.39
C GLN A 222 13.29 -4.17 -11.80
N THR A 223 12.14 -4.81 -12.05
CA THR A 223 11.79 -6.11 -11.45
C THR A 223 12.67 -7.27 -11.92
N TYR A 224 13.13 -7.26 -13.17
CA TYR A 224 13.95 -8.35 -13.74
C TYR A 224 15.46 -8.07 -13.74
N PHE A 225 15.88 -6.81 -13.86
CA PHE A 225 17.28 -6.44 -14.03
C PHE A 225 17.81 -5.40 -13.03
N ASN A 226 16.93 -4.76 -12.24
CA ASN A 226 17.28 -3.64 -11.36
C ASN A 226 17.99 -2.49 -12.09
N LYS A 227 17.58 -2.22 -13.35
CA LYS A 227 18.14 -1.17 -14.22
C LYS A 227 17.05 -0.18 -14.65
N PRO A 228 17.38 1.11 -14.85
CA PRO A 228 16.56 2.00 -15.66
C PRO A 228 16.62 1.61 -17.15
N LEU A 229 15.67 2.08 -17.96
CA LEU A 229 15.47 1.58 -19.32
C LEU A 229 16.63 1.89 -20.28
N ASP A 230 17.29 3.03 -20.09
CA ASP A 230 18.45 3.51 -20.85
C ASP A 230 19.71 2.65 -20.64
N GLN A 231 19.77 1.90 -19.54
CA GLN A 231 20.87 0.98 -19.21
C GLN A 231 20.62 -0.46 -19.65
N LEU A 232 19.48 -0.76 -20.28
CA LEU A 232 19.20 -2.09 -20.82
C LEU A 232 20.03 -2.35 -22.08
N ASP A 233 20.61 -3.53 -22.16
CA ASP A 233 21.21 -4.07 -23.39
C ASP A 233 20.14 -4.66 -24.33
N ASP A 234 20.57 -5.14 -25.50
CA ASP A 234 19.65 -5.67 -26.50
C ASP A 234 19.07 -7.05 -26.11
N ALA A 235 19.79 -7.86 -25.31
CA ALA A 235 19.31 -9.14 -24.80
C ALA A 235 18.23 -8.96 -23.72
N GLU A 236 18.42 -7.99 -22.82
CA GLU A 236 17.45 -7.57 -21.81
C GLU A 236 16.21 -6.95 -22.44
N ALA A 237 16.38 -6.04 -23.42
CA ALA A 237 15.27 -5.46 -24.18
C ALA A 237 14.46 -6.55 -24.93
N ALA A 238 15.14 -7.48 -25.60
CA ALA A 238 14.49 -8.62 -26.28
C ALA A 238 13.79 -9.58 -25.31
N PHE A 239 14.32 -9.75 -24.09
CA PHE A 239 13.65 -10.53 -23.05
C PHE A 239 12.37 -9.82 -22.56
N LEU A 240 12.38 -8.50 -22.35
CA LEU A 240 11.16 -7.78 -21.99
C LEU A 240 10.11 -7.87 -23.12
N GLY A 241 10.53 -7.76 -24.38
CA GLY A 241 9.68 -7.98 -25.56
C GLY A 241 9.17 -9.43 -25.74
N ALA A 242 9.78 -10.41 -25.08
CA ALA A 242 9.35 -11.81 -25.10
C ALA A 242 8.16 -12.11 -24.17
N LEU A 243 8.00 -11.33 -23.10
CA LEU A 243 7.02 -11.54 -22.02
C LEU A 243 5.54 -11.39 -22.43
N PRO A 244 5.11 -10.38 -23.23
CA PRO A 244 3.70 -10.12 -23.58
C PRO A 244 2.85 -11.35 -23.93
N LYS A 245 3.41 -12.26 -24.73
CA LYS A 245 2.75 -13.48 -25.19
C LYS A 245 2.39 -14.44 -24.05
N SER A 246 3.22 -14.55 -23.02
CA SER A 246 2.97 -15.45 -21.87
C SER A 246 3.91 -15.17 -20.69
N PRO A 247 3.65 -14.13 -19.86
CA PRO A 247 4.57 -13.73 -18.79
C PRO A 247 4.88 -14.84 -17.78
N THR A 248 3.90 -15.69 -17.47
CA THR A 248 4.06 -16.81 -16.54
C THR A 248 4.94 -17.94 -17.08
N ASN A 249 4.86 -18.23 -18.38
CA ASN A 249 5.59 -19.35 -19.00
C ASN A 249 7.01 -18.96 -19.42
N TYR A 250 7.28 -17.66 -19.57
CA TYR A 250 8.61 -17.10 -19.85
C TYR A 250 9.26 -16.49 -18.60
N ASN A 251 8.79 -16.87 -17.41
CA ASN A 251 9.41 -16.46 -16.14
C ASN A 251 10.83 -17.05 -16.03
N PRO A 252 11.89 -16.23 -15.91
CA PRO A 252 13.28 -16.69 -16.02
C PRO A 252 13.76 -17.48 -14.81
N VAL A 253 13.10 -17.32 -13.65
CA VAL A 253 13.41 -18.07 -12.41
C VAL A 253 12.76 -19.46 -12.43
N ARG A 254 11.55 -19.58 -12.98
CA ARG A 254 10.79 -20.85 -13.02
C ARG A 254 11.07 -21.68 -14.28
N PHE A 255 11.31 -21.03 -15.40
CA PHE A 255 11.42 -21.65 -16.73
C PHE A 255 12.57 -21.02 -17.56
N PRO A 256 13.83 -21.10 -17.09
CA PRO A 256 14.96 -20.38 -17.68
C PRO A 256 15.17 -20.68 -19.17
N GLU A 257 15.07 -21.95 -19.59
CA GLU A 257 15.27 -22.31 -21.00
C GLU A 257 14.13 -21.83 -21.91
N ALA A 258 12.88 -21.80 -21.42
CA ALA A 258 11.76 -21.24 -22.16
C ALA A 258 11.88 -19.72 -22.32
N ALA A 259 12.35 -19.04 -21.27
CA ALA A 259 12.66 -17.61 -21.29
C ALA A 259 13.79 -17.28 -22.28
N ARG A 260 14.92 -18.01 -22.21
CA ARG A 260 16.09 -17.85 -23.09
C ARG A 260 15.73 -18.09 -24.56
N GLY A 261 15.05 -19.20 -24.86
CA GLY A 261 14.61 -19.51 -26.23
C GLY A 261 13.63 -18.48 -26.79
N ARG A 262 12.75 -17.90 -25.97
CA ARG A 262 11.83 -16.85 -26.41
C ARG A 262 12.54 -15.50 -26.61
N ARG A 263 13.50 -15.13 -25.76
CA ARG A 263 14.37 -13.95 -25.94
C ARG A 263 15.14 -14.04 -27.26
N ASN A 264 15.82 -15.16 -27.52
CA ASN A 264 16.60 -15.35 -28.74
C ASN A 264 15.72 -15.24 -30.00
N TRP A 265 14.49 -15.78 -29.96
CA TRP A 265 13.52 -15.56 -31.04
C TRP A 265 13.17 -14.07 -31.26
N VAL A 266 13.10 -13.25 -30.21
CA VAL A 266 12.89 -11.79 -30.35
C VAL A 266 14.11 -11.11 -30.96
N LEU A 267 15.34 -11.49 -30.59
CA LEU A 267 16.58 -10.99 -31.21
C LEU A 267 16.63 -11.30 -32.71
N GLU A 268 16.25 -12.52 -33.11
CA GLU A 268 16.11 -12.90 -34.53
C GLU A 268 15.08 -12.00 -35.25
N ARG A 269 13.91 -11.75 -34.63
CA ARG A 269 12.89 -10.83 -35.20
C ARG A 269 13.41 -9.40 -35.33
N MET A 270 14.20 -8.91 -34.36
CA MET A 270 14.81 -7.57 -34.41
C MET A 270 15.83 -7.46 -35.55
N ALA A 271 16.54 -8.54 -35.87
CA ALA A 271 17.40 -8.59 -37.04
C ALA A 271 16.59 -8.63 -38.36
N GLU A 272 15.52 -9.44 -38.43
CA GLU A 272 14.61 -9.48 -39.60
C GLU A 272 13.97 -8.12 -39.93
N THR A 273 13.68 -7.30 -38.91
CA THR A 273 13.10 -5.95 -39.09
C THR A 273 14.14 -4.85 -39.27
N GLY A 274 15.44 -5.17 -39.23
CA GLY A 274 16.53 -4.20 -39.35
C GLY A 274 16.75 -3.32 -38.12
N ALA A 275 16.15 -3.66 -36.97
CA ALA A 275 16.38 -2.99 -35.70
C ALA A 275 17.73 -3.36 -35.06
N LEU A 276 18.28 -4.52 -35.42
CA LEU A 276 19.63 -4.99 -35.08
C LEU A 276 20.31 -5.55 -36.32
N THR A 277 21.65 -5.63 -36.31
CA THR A 277 22.36 -6.45 -37.29
C THR A 277 22.30 -7.93 -36.88
N HIS A 278 22.38 -8.85 -37.84
CA HIS A 278 22.47 -10.29 -37.54
C HIS A 278 23.72 -10.66 -36.71
N GLU A 279 24.75 -9.82 -36.70
CA GLU A 279 25.94 -9.99 -35.86
C GLU A 279 25.66 -9.56 -34.41
N ALA A 280 25.03 -8.39 -34.21
CA ALA A 280 24.62 -7.91 -32.89
C ALA A 280 23.60 -8.86 -32.24
N ALA A 281 22.63 -9.35 -33.02
CA ALA A 281 21.67 -10.34 -32.55
C ALA A 281 22.36 -11.62 -32.06
N ARG A 282 23.31 -12.18 -32.83
CA ARG A 282 24.07 -13.37 -32.41
C ARG A 282 24.98 -13.13 -31.21
N ALA A 283 25.50 -11.92 -31.02
CA ALA A 283 26.23 -11.54 -29.81
C ALA A 283 25.31 -11.53 -28.58
N ALA A 284 24.16 -10.83 -28.66
CA ALA A 284 23.16 -10.76 -27.60
C ALA A 284 22.52 -12.13 -27.28
N GLU A 285 22.43 -13.04 -28.25
CA GLU A 285 21.97 -14.41 -28.03
C GLU A 285 22.91 -15.23 -27.13
N ALA A 286 24.22 -14.94 -27.17
CA ALA A 286 25.25 -15.60 -26.37
C ALA A 286 25.31 -15.09 -24.92
N GLU A 287 24.74 -13.92 -24.64
CA GLU A 287 24.70 -13.33 -23.30
C GLU A 287 23.81 -14.17 -22.35
N PRO A 288 24.21 -14.38 -21.08
CA PRO A 288 23.42 -15.14 -20.12
C PRO A 288 22.23 -14.33 -19.62
N LEU A 289 21.03 -14.93 -19.62
CA LEU A 289 19.85 -14.32 -19.00
C LEU A 289 19.90 -14.51 -17.47
N ILE A 290 20.48 -13.54 -16.77
CA ILE A 290 20.60 -13.53 -15.31
C ILE A 290 19.51 -12.62 -14.71
N PRO A 291 18.41 -13.15 -14.15
CA PRO A 291 17.43 -12.33 -13.45
C PRO A 291 18.02 -11.82 -12.13
N HIS A 292 18.11 -10.50 -11.98
CA HIS A 292 18.50 -9.89 -10.72
C HIS A 292 17.32 -9.88 -9.73
N THR A 293 17.57 -10.23 -8.47
CA THR A 293 16.54 -10.12 -7.42
C THR A 293 16.48 -8.67 -6.96
N PHE A 294 15.62 -7.86 -7.57
CA PHE A 294 15.32 -6.53 -7.07
C PHE A 294 14.53 -6.64 -5.76
N VAL A 295 15.24 -6.50 -4.63
CA VAL A 295 14.62 -6.24 -3.34
C VAL A 295 14.23 -4.77 -3.33
N ARG A 296 12.97 -4.46 -3.63
CA ARG A 296 12.43 -3.11 -3.46
C ARG A 296 12.72 -2.63 -2.04
N PRO A 297 13.12 -1.36 -1.85
CA PRO A 297 12.99 -0.72 -0.55
C PRO A 297 11.58 -0.96 -0.03
N GLY A 298 11.46 -1.52 1.17
CA GLY A 298 10.20 -1.52 1.89
C GLY A 298 9.88 -0.09 2.33
N PRO A 299 8.81 0.12 3.11
CA PRO A 299 8.68 1.34 3.86
C PRO A 299 9.95 1.63 4.65
N ALA A 300 10.36 2.89 4.77
CA ALA A 300 11.57 3.26 5.52
C ALA A 300 11.52 2.61 6.93
N PRO A 301 12.58 1.94 7.41
CA PRO A 301 12.49 1.10 8.60
C PRO A 301 11.85 1.81 9.80
N GLY A 302 10.79 1.23 10.35
CA GLY A 302 10.08 1.78 11.50
C GLY A 302 9.03 2.86 11.20
N SER A 303 8.85 3.28 9.94
CA SER A 303 7.86 4.28 9.52
C SER A 303 6.44 3.73 9.31
N GLU A 304 6.20 2.43 9.53
CA GLU A 304 5.02 1.74 8.98
C GLU A 304 3.69 2.28 9.49
N TRP A 305 3.57 2.58 10.79
CA TRP A 305 2.37 3.22 11.35
C TRP A 305 2.16 4.64 10.82
N PHE A 306 3.22 5.43 10.69
CA PHE A 306 3.14 6.79 10.17
C PHE A 306 2.70 6.79 8.70
N ALA A 307 3.30 5.93 7.88
CA ALA A 307 2.97 5.81 6.46
C ALA A 307 1.53 5.30 6.23
N GLU A 308 1.06 4.34 7.02
CA GLU A 308 -0.34 3.86 6.95
C GLU A 308 -1.33 4.92 7.45
N GLU A 309 -0.96 5.73 8.44
CA GLU A 309 -1.79 6.85 8.90
C GLU A 309 -1.90 7.96 7.85
N VAL A 310 -0.79 8.32 7.19
CA VAL A 310 -0.81 9.23 6.03
C VAL A 310 -1.67 8.64 4.91
N ARG A 311 -1.52 7.34 4.59
CA ARG A 311 -2.37 6.65 3.61
C ARG A 311 -3.86 6.76 3.98
N ARG A 312 -4.22 6.56 5.25
CA ARG A 312 -5.60 6.70 5.74
C ARG A 312 -6.16 8.11 5.51
N GLN A 313 -5.38 9.15 5.82
CA GLN A 313 -5.79 10.55 5.62
C GLN A 313 -5.93 10.92 4.14
N LEU A 314 -5.07 10.38 3.27
CA LEU A 314 -5.20 10.54 1.82
C LEU A 314 -6.45 9.83 1.27
N LEU A 315 -6.73 8.60 1.73
CA LEU A 315 -7.94 7.85 1.36
C LEU A 315 -9.22 8.58 1.78
N GLU A 316 -9.26 9.17 2.98
CA GLU A 316 -10.38 9.97 3.46
C GLU A 316 -10.57 11.26 2.64
N LYS A 317 -9.47 11.92 2.27
CA LYS A 317 -9.49 13.21 1.55
C LYS A 317 -9.75 13.09 0.05
N TYR A 318 -9.20 12.07 -0.61
CA TYR A 318 -9.16 11.95 -2.07
C TYR A 318 -9.75 10.64 -2.62
N GLY A 319 -10.14 9.69 -1.76
CA GLY A 319 -10.59 8.36 -2.17
C GLY A 319 -9.46 7.42 -2.59
N GLN A 320 -9.81 6.16 -2.86
CA GLN A 320 -8.83 5.11 -3.21
C GLN A 320 -8.09 5.40 -4.51
N ASP A 321 -8.82 5.69 -5.58
CA ASP A 321 -8.24 5.83 -6.93
C ASP A 321 -7.17 6.94 -6.96
N MET A 322 -7.47 8.14 -6.45
CA MET A 322 -6.46 9.22 -6.42
C MET A 322 -5.29 8.89 -5.48
N THR A 323 -5.55 8.26 -4.34
CA THR A 323 -4.49 7.90 -3.38
C THR A 323 -3.53 6.85 -3.92
N MET A 324 -4.05 5.84 -4.62
CA MET A 324 -3.29 4.64 -5.04
C MET A 324 -2.86 4.70 -6.52
N GLN A 325 -3.48 5.55 -7.34
CA GLN A 325 -3.29 5.60 -8.80
C GLN A 325 -3.17 7.05 -9.34
N GLY A 326 -3.38 8.06 -8.49
CA GLY A 326 -3.32 9.48 -8.84
C GLY A 326 -1.91 10.01 -9.08
N GLY A 327 -0.87 9.30 -8.63
CA GLY A 327 0.52 9.72 -8.75
C GLY A 327 0.86 10.90 -7.83
N LEU A 328 0.27 10.93 -6.63
CA LEU A 328 0.50 12.01 -5.66
C LEU A 328 1.94 11.99 -5.16
N ASP A 329 2.54 13.16 -5.05
CA ASP A 329 3.77 13.36 -4.28
C ASP A 329 3.40 13.96 -2.92
N VAL A 330 3.81 13.33 -1.83
CA VAL A 330 3.32 13.63 -0.47
C VAL A 330 4.50 13.86 0.46
N HIS A 331 4.82 15.13 0.70
CA HIS A 331 5.85 15.51 1.68
C HIS A 331 5.25 15.49 3.09
N THR A 332 5.93 14.79 4.00
CA THR A 332 5.45 14.54 5.36
C THR A 332 6.40 15.12 6.41
N SER A 333 5.88 15.33 7.61
CA SER A 333 6.65 15.84 8.73
C SER A 333 7.53 14.81 9.44
N LEU A 334 7.59 13.57 8.95
CA LEU A 334 8.36 12.49 9.56
C LEU A 334 9.86 12.83 9.57
N ASP A 335 10.46 12.83 10.75
CA ASP A 335 11.91 12.83 10.95
C ASP A 335 12.38 11.36 11.12
N PRO A 336 13.16 10.80 10.18
CA PRO A 336 13.57 9.39 10.25
C PRO A 336 14.41 9.04 11.48
N SER A 337 15.17 10.00 12.02
CA SER A 337 16.03 9.79 13.19
C SER A 337 15.21 9.76 14.49
N LEU A 338 14.28 10.71 14.64
CA LEU A 338 13.35 10.72 15.76
C LEU A 338 12.39 9.52 15.72
N GLN A 339 11.96 9.08 14.53
CA GLN A 339 11.12 7.89 14.37
C GLN A 339 11.81 6.62 14.89
N LEU A 340 13.06 6.39 14.49
CA LEU A 340 13.85 5.24 14.95
C LEU A 340 14.13 5.32 16.46
N THR A 341 14.41 6.52 16.98
CA THR A 341 14.61 6.74 18.43
C THR A 341 13.32 6.46 19.21
N ALA A 342 12.18 7.01 18.78
CA ALA A 342 10.88 6.79 19.41
C ALA A 342 10.48 5.32 19.43
N GLN A 343 10.68 4.60 18.31
CA GLN A 343 10.41 3.17 18.23
C GLN A 343 11.33 2.36 19.16
N THR A 344 12.61 2.72 19.24
CA THR A 344 13.59 2.06 20.12
C THR A 344 13.23 2.26 21.59
N VAL A 345 12.94 3.50 22.01
CA VAL A 345 12.56 3.85 23.39
C VAL A 345 11.26 3.16 23.79
N LEU A 346 10.22 3.17 22.93
CA LEU A 346 8.96 2.47 23.19
C LEU A 346 9.21 0.97 23.41
N ARG A 347 9.95 0.31 22.51
CA ARG A 347 10.26 -1.12 22.63
C ARG A 347 11.04 -1.44 23.90
N GLN A 348 12.05 -0.63 24.23
CA GLN A 348 12.82 -0.79 25.48
C GLN A 348 11.94 -0.65 26.73
N GLY A 349 11.05 0.36 26.76
CA GLY A 349 10.09 0.54 27.85
C GLY A 349 9.12 -0.64 28.01
N LEU A 350 8.54 -1.11 26.90
CA LEU A 350 7.62 -2.26 26.90
C LEU A 350 8.32 -3.55 27.36
N MET A 351 9.55 -3.82 26.91
CA MET A 351 10.34 -4.95 27.39
C MET A 351 10.68 -4.86 28.87
N ALA A 352 11.11 -3.68 29.34
CA ALA A 352 11.45 -3.48 30.75
C ALA A 352 10.23 -3.69 31.65
N TYR A 353 9.07 -3.14 31.25
CA TYR A 353 7.81 -3.33 31.97
C TYR A 353 7.36 -4.81 31.98
N ASP A 354 7.35 -5.47 30.81
CA ASP A 354 6.94 -6.86 30.65
C ASP A 354 7.82 -7.81 31.47
N ARG A 355 9.13 -7.55 31.49
CA ARG A 355 10.10 -8.33 32.25
C ARG A 355 9.95 -8.14 33.76
N ALA A 356 9.63 -6.93 34.21
CA ALA A 356 9.43 -6.61 35.62
C ALA A 356 8.10 -7.15 36.18
N HIS A 357 7.01 -7.09 35.41
CA HIS A 357 5.65 -7.39 35.89
C HIS A 357 5.06 -8.70 35.33
N GLY A 358 5.33 -9.04 34.06
CA GLY A 358 4.74 -10.19 33.37
C GLY A 358 5.51 -11.50 33.54
N GLY A 359 6.80 -11.44 33.89
CA GLY A 359 7.65 -12.61 34.10
C GLY A 359 7.94 -13.41 32.81
N TRP A 360 8.67 -14.52 32.96
CA TRP A 360 8.99 -15.42 31.84
C TRP A 360 7.80 -16.36 31.56
N ARG A 361 7.25 -16.27 30.35
CA ARG A 361 6.05 -17.03 29.92
C ARG A 361 6.38 -18.41 29.34
N GLY A 362 7.64 -18.64 28.99
CA GLY A 362 8.12 -19.89 28.42
C GLY A 362 8.59 -19.75 26.97
N PRO A 363 9.09 -20.85 26.38
CA PRO A 363 9.61 -20.85 25.02
C PRO A 363 8.51 -20.61 23.98
N VAL A 364 8.93 -20.14 22.81
CA VAL A 364 8.09 -19.98 21.60
C VAL A 364 7.42 -21.30 21.23
N LYS A 365 8.20 -22.38 21.26
CA LYS A 365 7.84 -23.76 20.87
C LYS A 365 8.80 -24.73 21.55
N HIS A 366 8.46 -26.00 21.64
CA HIS A 366 9.36 -27.06 22.08
C HIS A 366 9.55 -28.08 20.96
N LEU A 367 10.80 -28.36 20.59
CA LEU A 367 11.20 -29.32 19.55
C LEU A 367 11.50 -30.68 20.16
N GLN A 368 10.62 -31.65 19.94
CA GLN A 368 10.80 -33.03 20.42
C GLN A 368 11.98 -33.76 19.76
N THR A 369 12.47 -33.25 18.63
CA THR A 369 13.59 -33.82 17.86
C THR A 369 14.97 -33.38 18.34
N VAL A 370 15.06 -32.38 19.22
CA VAL A 370 16.33 -31.84 19.71
C VAL A 370 16.49 -32.15 21.20
N SER A 371 17.62 -32.73 21.55
CA SER A 371 17.98 -33.13 22.91
C SER A 371 19.36 -32.58 23.31
N ALA A 372 19.74 -32.73 24.58
CA ALA A 372 21.07 -32.30 25.05
C ALA A 372 22.24 -33.09 24.41
N SER A 373 21.96 -34.23 23.78
CA SER A 373 22.91 -35.05 23.01
C SER A 373 22.83 -34.84 21.50
N SER A 374 21.97 -33.96 21.00
CA SER A 374 21.78 -33.78 19.55
C SER A 374 22.97 -33.16 18.85
N SER A 375 23.28 -33.66 17.66
CA SER A 375 24.38 -33.17 16.83
C SER A 375 24.10 -31.77 16.27
N GLN A 376 25.15 -31.09 15.77
CA GLN A 376 24.97 -29.78 15.14
C GLN A 376 24.04 -29.86 13.92
N GLU A 377 24.14 -30.92 13.13
CA GLU A 377 23.34 -31.13 11.92
C GLU A 377 21.84 -31.31 12.27
N GLU A 378 21.54 -32.06 13.33
CA GLU A 378 20.16 -32.26 13.81
C GLU A 378 19.49 -30.96 14.24
N TRP A 379 20.12 -30.18 15.11
CA TRP A 379 19.49 -28.96 15.63
C TRP A 379 19.43 -27.85 14.57
N VAL A 380 20.41 -27.78 13.66
CA VAL A 380 20.39 -26.87 12.51
C VAL A 380 19.27 -27.25 11.53
N ALA A 381 19.07 -28.54 11.25
CA ALA A 381 17.97 -28.99 10.39
C ALA A 381 16.61 -28.69 11.04
N ALA A 382 16.46 -28.96 12.34
CA ALA A 382 15.24 -28.67 13.08
C ALA A 382 14.94 -27.16 13.14
N LEU A 383 15.95 -26.31 13.37
CA LEU A 383 15.78 -24.85 13.44
C LEU A 383 15.48 -24.22 12.08
N ASN A 384 16.07 -24.71 10.98
CA ASN A 384 15.75 -24.24 9.62
C ASN A 384 14.29 -24.49 9.22
N ALA A 385 13.68 -25.56 9.74
CA ALA A 385 12.28 -25.89 9.46
C ALA A 385 11.26 -24.97 10.15
N GLU A 386 11.69 -24.13 11.09
CA GLU A 386 10.83 -23.28 11.90
C GLU A 386 10.68 -21.87 11.31
N ALA A 387 9.47 -21.30 11.47
CA ALA A 387 9.18 -19.93 11.08
C ALA A 387 9.59 -18.96 12.20
N VAL A 388 10.11 -17.79 11.82
CA VAL A 388 10.43 -16.72 12.77
C VAL A 388 9.14 -16.18 13.42
N PRO A 389 9.10 -16.01 14.77
CA PRO A 389 7.91 -15.51 15.47
C PRO A 389 7.50 -14.10 15.05
N LEU A 390 6.19 -13.86 14.95
CA LEU A 390 5.66 -12.51 14.70
C LEU A 390 6.02 -11.56 15.84
N GLY A 391 6.59 -10.41 15.49
CA GLY A 391 7.06 -9.41 16.46
C GLY A 391 8.41 -9.72 17.09
N MET A 392 9.14 -10.76 16.65
CA MET A 392 10.57 -10.85 16.88
C MET A 392 11.27 -9.67 16.18
N LEU A 393 12.25 -9.04 16.82
CA LEU A 393 13.01 -7.92 16.24
C LEU A 393 14.20 -8.43 15.41
N ASP A 394 14.64 -7.65 14.41
CA ASP A 394 15.68 -8.05 13.45
C ASP A 394 17.07 -8.27 14.10
N GLN A 395 17.35 -7.63 15.22
CA GLN A 395 18.57 -7.85 16.01
C GLN A 395 18.50 -9.08 16.92
N TRP A 396 17.34 -9.73 17.04
CA TRP A 396 17.20 -11.00 17.76
C TRP A 396 17.45 -12.19 16.83
N ARG A 397 17.69 -13.35 17.43
CA ARG A 397 17.87 -14.64 16.77
C ARG A 397 16.88 -15.62 17.37
N LEU A 398 16.24 -16.42 16.52
CA LEU A 398 15.55 -17.62 16.98
C LEU A 398 16.64 -18.66 17.29
N ALA A 399 16.67 -19.14 18.52
CA ALA A 399 17.67 -20.07 19.01
C ALA A 399 17.02 -21.28 19.67
N VAL A 400 17.70 -22.42 19.64
CA VAL A 400 17.30 -23.64 20.32
C VAL A 400 18.16 -23.85 21.56
N VAL A 401 17.54 -24.20 22.68
CA VAL A 401 18.24 -24.57 23.92
C VAL A 401 18.87 -25.95 23.73
N LEU A 402 20.20 -26.00 23.85
CA LEU A 402 21.01 -27.21 23.74
C LEU A 402 21.27 -27.79 25.13
N ASP A 403 21.69 -26.96 26.08
CA ASP A 403 21.91 -27.35 27.48
C ASP A 403 21.18 -26.38 28.43
N PRO A 404 20.06 -26.79 29.05
CA PRO A 404 19.32 -25.94 29.97
C PRO A 404 19.99 -25.73 31.33
N ALA A 405 20.97 -26.57 31.71
CA ALA A 405 21.68 -26.43 33.00
C ALA A 405 22.67 -25.26 32.95
N HIS A 406 23.46 -25.19 31.88
CA HIS A 406 24.45 -24.13 31.62
C HIS A 406 23.90 -22.99 30.74
N GLY A 407 22.67 -23.11 30.25
CA GLY A 407 22.02 -22.10 29.40
C GLY A 407 22.58 -22.03 27.97
N ARG A 408 23.18 -23.10 27.47
CA ARG A 408 23.77 -23.13 26.12
C ARG A 408 22.66 -23.17 25.07
N VAL A 409 22.75 -22.29 24.07
CA VAL A 409 21.84 -22.20 22.93
C VAL A 409 22.60 -22.27 21.60
N GLY A 410 21.90 -22.67 20.53
CA GLY A 410 22.38 -22.61 19.16
C GLY A 410 21.45 -21.80 18.26
N TRP A 411 22.00 -21.01 17.33
CA TRP A 411 21.24 -20.24 16.35
C TRP A 411 21.95 -20.19 14.98
N LEU A 412 21.30 -19.61 13.98
CA LEU A 412 21.85 -19.40 12.64
C LEU A 412 22.12 -17.91 12.40
N GLU A 413 23.38 -17.55 12.21
CA GLU A 413 23.79 -16.17 11.97
C GLU A 413 23.91 -15.89 10.46
N GLY A 414 23.33 -14.77 10.00
CA GLY A 414 23.24 -14.45 8.57
C GLY A 414 22.24 -15.29 7.77
N ALA A 415 21.34 -16.02 8.43
CA ALA A 415 20.22 -16.69 7.78
C ALA A 415 19.28 -15.67 7.12
N VAL A 416 18.90 -15.87 5.86
CA VAL A 416 18.01 -14.93 5.16
C VAL A 416 16.56 -15.18 5.57
N VAL A 417 16.10 -14.45 6.59
CA VAL A 417 14.71 -14.48 7.05
C VAL A 417 13.82 -13.80 6.01
N ARG A 418 13.16 -14.58 5.15
CA ARG A 418 12.02 -14.09 4.37
C ARG A 418 10.76 -14.16 5.25
N ARG A 419 9.96 -13.09 5.25
CA ARG A 419 8.77 -12.93 6.12
C ARG A 419 7.85 -14.16 6.04
N GLY A 420 7.63 -14.82 7.18
CA GLY A 420 6.76 -16.01 7.28
C GLY A 420 7.27 -17.28 6.58
N ALA A 421 8.52 -17.30 6.10
CA ALA A 421 9.14 -18.47 5.48
C ALA A 421 10.11 -19.17 6.44
N ALA A 422 10.43 -20.43 6.13
CA ALA A 422 11.54 -21.16 6.72
C ALA A 422 12.87 -20.41 6.52
N MET A 423 13.77 -20.51 7.49
CA MET A 423 15.11 -19.94 7.36
C MET A 423 15.90 -20.68 6.28
N GLN A 424 16.65 -19.93 5.47
CA GLN A 424 17.53 -20.49 4.43
C GLN A 424 18.94 -19.94 4.58
N GLY A 425 19.91 -20.85 4.69
CA GLY A 425 21.31 -20.53 4.92
C GLY A 425 21.58 -20.04 6.34
N GLY A 426 22.77 -19.45 6.53
CA GLY A 426 23.28 -19.00 7.82
C GLY A 426 24.36 -19.92 8.38
N THR A 427 25.27 -19.34 9.17
CA THR A 427 26.33 -20.06 9.86
C THR A 427 25.84 -20.51 11.24
N PRO A 428 26.00 -21.79 11.62
CA PRO A 428 25.69 -22.23 12.99
C PRO A 428 26.58 -21.52 14.00
N GLN A 429 25.95 -20.90 15.00
CA GLN A 429 26.60 -20.27 16.14
C GLN A 429 26.05 -20.88 17.44
N THR A 430 26.87 -20.88 18.49
CA THR A 430 26.40 -21.26 19.84
C THR A 430 26.92 -20.27 20.88
N GLY A 431 26.16 -20.12 21.96
CA GLY A 431 26.46 -19.19 23.04
C GLY A 431 25.69 -19.54 24.31
N GLU A 432 25.82 -18.71 25.34
CA GLU A 432 25.26 -18.96 26.66
C GLU A 432 24.31 -17.84 27.09
N ILE A 433 23.12 -18.20 27.56
CA ILE A 433 22.16 -17.25 28.14
C ILE A 433 22.77 -16.62 29.39
N GLN A 434 22.67 -15.29 29.53
CA GLN A 434 23.20 -14.56 30.69
C GLN A 434 22.63 -15.07 32.03
N ASP A 435 23.45 -15.05 33.09
CA ASP A 435 23.07 -15.61 34.39
C ASP A 435 21.81 -14.93 34.98
N ARG A 436 21.61 -13.62 34.72
CA ARG A 436 20.40 -12.87 35.10
C ARG A 436 19.13 -13.36 34.39
N ASP A 437 19.27 -13.91 33.20
CA ASP A 437 18.18 -14.44 32.38
C ASP A 437 17.86 -15.88 32.78
N LEU A 438 18.89 -16.69 33.06
CA LEU A 438 18.71 -18.01 33.67
C LEU A 438 18.06 -17.94 35.05
N ALA A 439 18.44 -16.96 35.88
CA ALA A 439 17.77 -16.70 37.15
C ALA A 439 16.29 -16.29 36.96
N TRP A 440 16.01 -15.48 35.93
CA TRP A 440 14.65 -15.09 35.58
C TRP A 440 13.80 -16.29 35.12
N THR A 441 14.29 -17.15 34.21
CA THR A 441 13.53 -18.35 33.80
C THR A 441 13.30 -19.30 34.98
N ARG A 442 14.31 -19.55 35.81
CA ARG A 442 14.22 -20.40 37.02
C ARG A 442 13.16 -19.94 38.02
N ARG A 443 12.85 -18.64 38.09
CA ARG A 443 11.79 -18.09 38.96
C ARG A 443 10.37 -18.41 38.47
N PHE A 444 10.17 -18.67 37.18
CA PHE A 444 8.84 -18.84 36.58
C PHE A 444 8.65 -20.20 35.90
N ARG A 445 9.49 -20.51 34.89
CA ARG A 445 9.40 -21.73 34.08
C ARG A 445 10.79 -22.12 33.57
N LEU A 446 11.29 -23.25 34.05
CA LEU A 446 12.58 -23.82 33.64
C LEU A 446 12.62 -24.08 32.13
N LEU A 447 13.78 -23.78 31.53
CA LEU A 447 14.12 -24.17 30.16
C LEU A 447 14.37 -25.68 30.07
N LYS A 448 14.15 -26.24 28.89
CA LYS A 448 14.44 -27.63 28.52
C LYS A 448 15.29 -27.67 27.25
N ALA A 449 16.07 -28.74 27.06
CA ALA A 449 16.68 -28.99 25.75
C ALA A 449 15.58 -29.11 24.68
N GLY A 450 15.81 -28.54 23.50
CA GLY A 450 14.82 -28.43 22.42
C GLY A 450 13.84 -27.27 22.54
N ASP A 451 13.86 -26.47 23.62
CA ASP A 451 13.07 -25.24 23.69
C ASP A 451 13.55 -24.20 22.66
N LEU A 452 12.62 -23.64 21.87
CA LEU A 452 12.87 -22.48 21.02
C LEU A 452 12.67 -21.19 21.79
N VAL A 453 13.69 -20.35 21.79
CA VAL A 453 13.74 -19.07 22.50
C VAL A 453 14.23 -17.97 21.55
N MET A 454 13.88 -16.72 21.86
CA MET A 454 14.46 -15.57 21.17
C MET A 454 15.64 -15.08 21.98
N VAL A 455 16.77 -14.78 21.34
CA VAL A 455 17.97 -14.29 22.01
C VAL A 455 18.60 -13.12 21.27
N GLU A 456 19.27 -12.22 22.00
CA GLU A 456 20.02 -11.10 21.43
C GLU A 456 21.51 -11.31 21.73
N PRO A 457 22.35 -11.65 20.72
CA PRO A 457 23.79 -11.81 20.91
C PRO A 457 24.44 -10.53 21.45
N GLN A 458 25.29 -10.65 22.48
CA GLN A 458 25.93 -9.48 23.08
C GLN A 458 27.29 -9.23 22.43
N ALA A 459 27.48 -8.02 21.91
CA ALA A 459 28.67 -7.63 21.16
C ALA A 459 29.99 -7.99 21.88
N GLY A 460 30.89 -8.68 21.17
CA GLY A 460 32.21 -9.06 21.70
C GLY A 460 32.21 -10.20 22.72
N SER A 461 31.11 -10.95 22.90
CA SER A 461 31.05 -12.08 23.85
C SER A 461 30.32 -13.30 23.30
N SER A 462 30.52 -14.46 23.93
CA SER A 462 29.72 -15.68 23.72
C SER A 462 28.38 -15.66 24.47
N ARG A 463 28.06 -14.59 25.21
CA ARG A 463 26.82 -14.49 25.98
C ARG A 463 25.69 -13.90 25.14
N VAL A 464 24.47 -14.34 25.40
CA VAL A 464 23.24 -13.85 24.74
C VAL A 464 22.21 -13.42 25.78
N ALA A 465 21.47 -12.35 25.50
CA ALA A 465 20.31 -11.98 26.33
C ALA A 465 19.11 -12.85 25.92
N LEU A 466 18.33 -13.36 26.89
CA LEU A 466 17.05 -14.02 26.62
C LEU A 466 15.95 -12.95 26.41
N MET A 467 15.31 -13.01 25.26
CA MET A 467 14.32 -12.04 24.82
C MET A 467 12.90 -12.64 24.80
N GLN A 468 11.92 -11.78 25.04
CA GLN A 468 10.50 -12.13 25.06
C GLN A 468 9.73 -10.99 24.42
N VAL A 469 8.81 -11.32 23.49
CA VAL A 469 7.88 -10.34 22.93
C VAL A 469 6.92 -9.88 24.04
N PRO A 470 6.84 -8.57 24.35
CA PRO A 470 5.93 -8.04 25.35
C PRO A 470 4.47 -8.37 25.04
N HIS A 471 3.67 -8.68 26.05
CA HIS A 471 2.20 -8.72 25.92
C HIS A 471 1.58 -7.34 26.13
N VAL A 472 2.26 -6.46 26.87
CA VAL A 472 1.89 -5.06 27.01
C VAL A 472 2.18 -4.32 25.70
N GLU A 473 1.33 -3.36 25.37
CA GLU A 473 1.44 -2.51 24.19
C GLU A 473 1.48 -1.04 24.64
N GLY A 474 1.95 -0.16 23.75
CA GLY A 474 2.00 1.28 24.01
C GLY A 474 2.05 2.07 22.71
N ALA A 475 2.12 3.38 22.81
CA ALA A 475 2.30 4.27 21.68
C ALA A 475 3.16 5.47 22.07
N VAL A 476 3.83 6.08 21.08
CA VAL A 476 4.59 7.32 21.23
C VAL A 476 4.23 8.25 20.08
N VAL A 477 4.02 9.53 20.41
CA VAL A 477 3.92 10.63 19.45
C VAL A 477 4.95 11.68 19.86
N THR A 478 5.73 12.16 18.89
CA THR A 478 6.59 13.33 19.06
C THR A 478 6.18 14.36 18.01
N LEU A 479 5.92 15.60 18.43
CA LEU A 479 5.47 16.66 17.53
C LEU A 479 6.11 18.00 17.89
N ASN A 480 6.22 18.88 16.89
CA ASN A 480 6.68 20.24 17.09
C ASN A 480 5.57 21.08 17.73
N ALA A 481 5.76 21.46 19.00
CA ALA A 481 4.74 22.16 19.77
C ALA A 481 4.29 23.51 19.17
N ARG A 482 5.08 24.15 18.30
CA ARG A 482 4.68 25.41 17.64
C ARG A 482 3.87 25.20 16.37
N THR A 483 4.17 24.15 15.59
CA THR A 483 3.55 23.95 14.26
C THR A 483 2.52 22.83 14.20
N GLY A 484 2.52 21.91 15.16
CA GLY A 484 1.72 20.68 15.10
C GLY A 484 2.30 19.58 14.21
N ARG A 485 3.42 19.84 13.51
CA ARG A 485 4.11 18.83 12.67
C ARG A 485 4.50 17.62 13.52
N VAL A 486 3.95 16.44 13.21
CA VAL A 486 4.24 15.16 13.88
C VAL A 486 5.54 14.61 13.34
N LEU A 487 6.58 14.62 14.16
CA LEU A 487 7.94 14.25 13.78
C LEU A 487 8.19 12.74 13.91
N ALA A 488 7.51 12.09 14.86
CA ALA A 488 7.53 10.65 15.04
C ALA A 488 6.18 10.12 15.55
N LEU A 489 5.79 8.93 15.10
CA LEU A 489 4.55 8.27 15.49
C LEU A 489 4.75 6.74 15.48
N VAL A 490 4.52 6.10 16.62
CA VAL A 490 4.66 4.64 16.79
C VAL A 490 3.44 4.10 17.51
N GLY A 491 2.71 3.18 16.86
CA GLY A 491 1.39 2.70 17.31
C GLY A 491 1.37 1.37 18.09
N GLY A 492 2.52 0.79 18.38
CA GLY A 492 2.63 -0.50 19.07
C GLY A 492 4.05 -1.08 19.08
N TRP A 493 4.16 -2.32 19.56
CA TRP A 493 5.40 -3.10 19.56
C TRP A 493 5.89 -3.46 18.15
N SER A 494 4.98 -3.98 17.32
CA SER A 494 5.27 -4.54 15.99
C SER A 494 4.09 -4.35 15.04
N PHE A 495 4.30 -3.58 13.97
CA PHE A 495 3.30 -3.36 12.91
C PHE A 495 2.93 -4.67 12.20
N GLN A 496 3.89 -5.61 12.09
CA GLN A 496 3.66 -6.93 11.51
C GLN A 496 2.72 -7.80 12.35
N THR A 497 2.65 -7.55 13.67
CA THR A 497 1.77 -8.25 14.61
C THR A 497 0.43 -7.53 14.77
N SER A 498 0.45 -6.18 14.76
CA SER A 498 -0.73 -5.35 14.92
C SER A 498 -0.58 -4.04 14.14
N GLN A 499 -1.37 -3.91 13.06
CA GLN A 499 -1.49 -2.67 12.28
C GLN A 499 -2.40 -1.63 12.94
N PHE A 500 -3.07 -1.98 14.05
CA PHE A 500 -3.90 -1.06 14.82
C PHE A 500 -3.01 -0.01 15.49
N ASP A 501 -3.13 1.23 15.03
CA ASP A 501 -2.32 2.33 15.52
C ASP A 501 -2.88 2.90 16.85
N ARG A 502 -2.21 2.59 17.95
CA ARG A 502 -2.62 3.09 19.28
C ARG A 502 -2.35 4.58 19.48
N ALA A 503 -1.55 5.23 18.63
CA ALA A 503 -1.33 6.66 18.70
C ALA A 503 -2.57 7.46 18.24
N THR A 504 -3.29 6.95 17.23
CA THR A 504 -4.40 7.67 16.55
C THR A 504 -5.76 6.99 16.64
N GLN A 505 -5.83 5.69 16.93
CA GLN A 505 -7.07 4.89 16.89
C GLN A 505 -7.49 4.36 18.27
N ALA A 506 -6.56 4.22 19.21
CA ALA A 506 -6.88 3.71 20.55
C ALA A 506 -7.50 4.80 21.44
N LEU A 507 -8.83 4.85 21.46
CA LEU A 507 -9.59 5.58 22.46
C LEU A 507 -9.32 5.01 23.86
N ARG A 508 -8.79 5.85 24.75
CA ARG A 508 -8.41 5.52 26.13
C ARG A 508 -8.69 6.68 27.08
N GLN A 509 -8.85 6.36 28.36
CA GLN A 509 -8.92 7.35 29.42
C GLN A 509 -7.53 7.90 29.75
N PRO A 510 -7.29 9.22 29.62
CA PRO A 510 -6.01 9.84 30.00
C PRO A 510 -5.83 9.86 31.52
N GLY A 511 -6.92 9.84 32.29
CA GLY A 511 -6.86 9.93 33.75
C GLY A 511 -6.26 11.27 34.19
N SER A 512 -5.24 11.22 35.05
CA SER A 512 -4.67 12.42 35.68
C SER A 512 -4.02 13.42 34.70
N SER A 513 -3.60 13.03 33.51
CA SER A 513 -3.10 13.95 32.49
C SER A 513 -4.20 14.84 31.87
N PHE A 514 -5.48 14.56 32.15
CA PHE A 514 -6.57 15.51 31.86
C PHE A 514 -6.57 16.72 32.81
N LYS A 515 -6.05 16.58 34.04
CA LYS A 515 -6.19 17.59 35.10
C LYS A 515 -5.68 18.98 34.69
N PRO A 516 -4.51 19.16 34.03
CA PRO A 516 -4.03 20.48 33.62
C PRO A 516 -5.08 21.34 32.88
N PHE A 517 -6.00 20.74 32.12
CA PHE A 517 -7.03 21.46 31.38
C PHE A 517 -8.17 21.96 32.29
N VAL A 518 -8.48 21.25 33.39
CA VAL A 518 -9.40 21.74 34.44
C VAL A 518 -8.81 22.98 35.12
N TYR A 519 -7.51 22.94 35.42
CA TYR A 519 -6.81 24.04 36.08
C TYR A 519 -6.59 25.22 35.13
N LEU A 520 -6.33 24.97 33.84
CA LEU A 520 -6.33 26.01 32.79
C LEU A 520 -7.68 26.73 32.74
N GLN A 521 -8.81 26.00 32.72
CA GLN A 521 -10.12 26.63 32.69
C GLN A 521 -10.40 27.48 33.94
N ALA A 522 -9.87 27.08 35.10
CA ALA A 522 -9.95 27.89 36.31
C ALA A 522 -9.12 29.19 36.20
N MET A 523 -7.91 29.11 35.65
CA MET A 523 -7.06 30.29 35.41
C MET A 523 -7.66 31.23 34.36
N GLU A 524 -8.31 30.71 33.29
CA GLU A 524 -9.09 31.52 32.34
C GLU A 524 -10.26 32.27 33.01
N GLN A 525 -10.77 31.77 34.15
CA GLN A 525 -11.80 32.42 34.96
C GLN A 525 -11.23 33.30 36.10
N GLY A 526 -9.91 33.54 36.11
CA GLY A 526 -9.25 34.42 37.08
C GLY A 526 -8.91 33.77 38.43
N ILE A 527 -9.03 32.44 38.56
CA ILE A 527 -8.65 31.71 39.78
C ILE A 527 -7.13 31.55 39.82
N SER A 528 -6.49 32.09 40.86
CA SER A 528 -5.03 32.03 41.02
C SER A 528 -4.53 30.61 41.33
N PRO A 529 -3.37 30.18 40.81
CA PRO A 529 -2.68 28.95 41.26
C PRO A 529 -2.39 28.93 42.77
N SER A 530 -2.30 30.09 43.42
CA SER A 530 -2.09 30.23 44.87
C SER A 530 -3.36 30.12 45.70
N GLN A 531 -4.54 30.06 45.08
CA GLN A 531 -5.81 29.95 45.80
C GLN A 531 -5.99 28.53 46.36
N SER A 532 -6.48 28.43 47.60
CA SER A 532 -6.69 27.15 48.27
C SER A 532 -8.09 26.59 48.05
N PHE A 533 -8.16 25.28 47.85
CA PHE A 533 -9.39 24.48 47.81
C PHE A 533 -9.29 23.35 48.84
N ASP A 534 -10.44 22.85 49.30
CA ASP A 534 -10.51 21.85 50.37
C ASP A 534 -10.27 20.41 49.85
N ASP A 535 -9.19 19.77 50.30
CA ASP A 535 -8.86 18.36 50.01
C ASP A 535 -9.47 17.37 51.03
N SER A 536 -10.58 17.75 51.68
CA SER A 536 -11.34 16.87 52.57
C SER A 536 -12.43 16.06 51.81
N PRO A 537 -12.93 14.94 52.37
CA PRO A 537 -13.97 14.10 51.76
C PRO A 537 -15.17 14.89 51.23
N VAL A 538 -15.68 14.49 50.08
CA VAL A 538 -16.85 15.11 49.42
C VAL A 538 -17.73 14.04 48.79
N SER A 539 -19.03 14.30 48.71
CA SER A 539 -20.01 13.41 48.09
C SER A 539 -20.92 14.18 47.13
N TYR A 540 -21.18 13.60 45.96
CA TYR A 540 -22.11 14.14 44.97
C TYR A 540 -23.19 13.08 44.69
N GLY A 541 -24.31 13.18 45.41
CA GLY A 541 -25.32 12.12 45.42
C GLY A 541 -24.73 10.82 45.99
N THR A 542 -24.77 9.73 45.22
CA THR A 542 -24.19 8.44 45.60
C THR A 542 -22.70 8.31 45.28
N TRP A 543 -22.10 9.26 44.57
CA TRP A 543 -20.68 9.21 44.20
C TRP A 543 -19.79 9.79 45.31
N HIS A 544 -18.88 8.94 45.81
CA HIS A 544 -17.95 9.21 46.91
C HIS A 544 -16.50 9.09 46.40
N PRO A 545 -15.97 10.12 45.71
CA PRO A 545 -14.59 10.11 45.22
C PRO A 545 -13.56 10.11 46.36
N ASN A 546 -12.33 9.66 46.06
CA ASN A 546 -11.19 9.65 46.98
C ASN A 546 -9.89 10.01 46.25
N ASN A 547 -8.89 10.48 47.00
CA ASN A 547 -7.50 10.58 46.53
C ASN A 547 -6.87 9.20 46.36
N TYR A 548 -5.84 9.09 45.53
CA TYR A 548 -5.19 7.81 45.23
C TYR A 548 -4.47 7.24 46.47
N GLU A 549 -3.85 8.13 47.23
CA GLU A 549 -3.12 7.89 48.48
C GLU A 549 -4.06 7.63 49.67
N LYS A 550 -5.35 7.94 49.52
CA LYS A 550 -6.41 7.84 50.55
C LYS A 550 -6.19 8.69 51.80
N ASP A 551 -5.40 9.75 51.68
CA ASP A 551 -5.21 10.80 52.70
C ASP A 551 -5.93 12.10 52.28
N PHE A 552 -5.96 13.05 53.22
CA PHE A 552 -6.65 14.34 53.09
C PHE A 552 -5.75 15.45 53.64
N TRP A 553 -5.45 16.47 52.84
CA TRP A 553 -4.56 17.56 53.25
C TRP A 553 -5.31 18.80 53.76
N GLY A 554 -6.64 18.81 53.65
CA GLY A 554 -7.45 19.98 53.96
C GLY A 554 -7.18 21.13 52.97
N PRO A 555 -7.14 22.41 53.41
CA PRO A 555 -6.90 23.54 52.52
C PRO A 555 -5.56 23.45 51.76
N THR A 556 -5.64 23.15 50.46
CA THR A 556 -4.50 22.88 49.58
C THR A 556 -4.49 23.87 48.42
N SER A 557 -3.33 24.44 48.09
CA SER A 557 -3.21 25.38 46.95
C SER A 557 -3.48 24.67 45.61
N LEU A 558 -3.99 25.37 44.60
CA LEU A 558 -4.16 24.77 43.26
C LEU A 558 -2.82 24.34 42.63
N HIS A 559 -1.73 25.05 42.93
CA HIS A 559 -0.38 24.63 42.55
C HIS A 559 -0.03 23.24 43.10
N ASP A 560 -0.18 23.03 44.41
CA ASP A 560 0.14 21.76 45.06
C ASP A 560 -0.85 20.66 44.68
N ALA A 561 -2.12 21.00 44.53
CA ALA A 561 -3.15 20.06 44.11
C ALA A 561 -2.91 19.52 42.68
N LEU A 562 -2.41 20.34 41.75
CA LEU A 562 -2.03 19.87 40.42
C LEU A 562 -0.72 19.06 40.45
N ARG A 563 0.31 19.55 41.17
CA ARG A 563 1.62 18.88 41.35
C ARG A 563 1.46 17.46 41.90
N GLU A 564 0.64 17.32 42.94
CA GLU A 564 0.39 16.06 43.65
C GLU A 564 -0.89 15.36 43.17
N SER A 565 -1.44 15.80 42.03
CA SER A 565 -2.56 15.15 41.34
C SER A 565 -3.80 14.90 42.23
N ARG A 566 -4.10 15.79 43.17
CA ARG A 566 -5.17 15.60 44.17
C ARG A 566 -6.55 15.55 43.49
N ASN A 567 -7.24 14.42 43.65
CA ASN A 567 -8.52 14.17 43.01
C ASN A 567 -9.62 15.08 43.58
N LEU A 568 -9.71 15.20 44.91
CA LEU A 568 -10.81 15.89 45.57
C LEU A 568 -10.81 17.39 45.26
N VAL A 569 -9.64 18.03 45.32
CA VAL A 569 -9.46 19.43 44.89
C VAL A 569 -9.87 19.61 43.43
N THR A 570 -9.41 18.73 42.53
CA THR A 570 -9.75 18.81 41.10
C THR A 570 -11.27 18.71 40.85
N ILE A 571 -11.96 17.81 41.57
CA ILE A 571 -13.43 17.65 41.45
C ILE A 571 -14.16 18.90 41.95
N ARG A 572 -13.75 19.44 43.11
CA ARG A 572 -14.33 20.68 43.66
C ARG A 572 -14.08 21.87 42.75
N LEU A 573 -12.88 21.96 42.15
CA LEU A 573 -12.55 22.99 41.17
C LEU A 573 -13.47 22.89 39.94
N ALA A 574 -13.63 21.69 39.36
CA ALA A 574 -14.53 21.44 38.22
C ALA A 574 -16.00 21.73 38.55
N ALA A 575 -16.44 21.43 39.78
CA ALA A 575 -17.79 21.78 40.26
C ALA A 575 -17.97 23.30 40.43
N HIS A 576 -16.93 24.01 40.88
CA HIS A 576 -16.96 25.46 41.09
C HIS A 576 -16.95 26.24 39.77
N ILE A 577 -16.06 25.89 38.82
CA ILE A 577 -15.92 26.58 37.52
C ILE A 577 -16.95 26.13 36.47
N GLY A 578 -17.76 25.11 36.80
CA GLY A 578 -18.76 24.50 35.93
C GLY A 578 -18.15 23.51 34.92
N ILE A 579 -18.56 22.24 35.02
CA ILE A 579 -18.07 21.15 34.15
C ILE A 579 -18.30 21.40 32.64
N LYS A 580 -19.32 22.17 32.26
CA LYS A 580 -19.56 22.59 30.87
C LYS A 580 -18.37 23.40 30.32
N ASN A 581 -17.83 24.32 31.10
CA ASN A 581 -16.72 25.17 30.65
C ASN A 581 -15.45 24.32 30.41
N VAL A 582 -15.20 23.34 31.27
CA VAL A 582 -14.12 22.34 31.10
C VAL A 582 -14.32 21.53 29.81
N ALA A 583 -15.55 21.08 29.53
CA ALA A 583 -15.90 20.35 28.32
C ALA A 583 -15.75 21.19 27.04
N ASP A 584 -16.21 22.45 27.08
CA ASP A 584 -16.07 23.42 25.99
C ASP A 584 -14.58 23.68 25.69
N LEU A 585 -13.74 23.88 26.71
CA LEU A 585 -12.28 24.02 26.55
C LEU A 585 -11.64 22.76 25.94
N ALA A 586 -11.91 21.59 26.49
CA ALA A 586 -11.31 20.33 26.04
C ALA A 586 -11.65 20.03 24.57
N THR A 587 -12.89 20.33 24.15
CA THR A 587 -13.32 20.23 22.75
C THR A 587 -12.69 21.33 21.88
N ARG A 588 -12.63 22.58 22.38
CA ARG A 588 -12.02 23.74 21.68
C ARG A 588 -10.57 23.47 21.32
N ILE A 589 -9.75 22.96 22.24
CA ILE A 589 -8.33 22.65 22.00
C ILE A 589 -8.12 21.35 21.22
N GLY A 590 -9.14 20.50 21.07
CA GLY A 590 -9.06 19.23 20.35
C GLY A 590 -8.54 18.06 21.18
N LEU A 591 -8.58 18.15 22.51
CA LEU A 591 -8.24 17.04 23.42
C LEU A 591 -9.26 15.90 23.31
N VAL A 592 -10.53 16.21 23.04
CA VAL A 592 -11.63 15.25 22.87
C VAL A 592 -12.59 15.77 21.80
N ASP A 593 -13.31 14.88 21.12
CA ASP A 593 -14.34 15.29 20.14
C ASP A 593 -15.63 15.76 20.82
N SER A 594 -15.93 15.18 21.98
CA SER A 594 -17.02 15.58 22.86
C SER A 594 -16.73 15.12 24.30
N MET A 595 -17.37 15.74 25.29
CA MET A 595 -17.17 15.41 26.70
C MET A 595 -18.50 15.43 27.46
N PRO A 596 -18.85 14.38 28.23
CA PRO A 596 -20.05 14.39 29.05
C PRO A 596 -19.92 15.40 30.20
N HIS A 597 -20.99 16.13 30.48
CA HIS A 597 -21.05 17.16 31.53
C HIS A 597 -21.22 16.53 32.94
N VAL A 598 -20.32 15.63 33.33
CA VAL A 598 -20.33 14.91 34.61
C VAL A 598 -18.99 15.09 35.33
N LEU A 599 -19.00 15.31 36.64
CA LEU A 599 -17.78 15.60 37.42
C LEU A 599 -16.67 14.54 37.32
N PRO A 600 -16.93 13.22 37.19
CA PRO A 600 -15.87 12.23 36.95
C PRO A 600 -15.03 12.51 35.71
N ALA A 601 -15.60 13.18 34.70
CA ALA A 601 -14.90 13.52 33.46
C ALA A 601 -13.71 14.48 33.71
N ALA A 602 -13.76 15.31 34.76
CA ALA A 602 -12.64 16.16 35.18
C ALA A 602 -11.43 15.39 35.75
N LEU A 603 -11.59 14.10 36.06
CA LEU A 603 -10.49 13.18 36.42
C LEU A 603 -9.96 12.40 35.20
N GLY A 604 -10.35 12.78 33.98
CA GLY A 604 -9.99 12.05 32.76
C GLY A 604 -10.83 10.80 32.50
N ALA A 605 -12.05 10.70 33.05
CA ALA A 605 -13.03 9.68 32.67
C ALA A 605 -13.72 10.02 31.33
N VAL A 606 -12.91 10.27 30.31
CA VAL A 606 -13.28 10.63 28.93
C VAL A 606 -12.35 9.88 27.98
N GLU A 607 -12.74 9.66 26.73
CA GLU A 607 -11.89 8.95 25.78
C GLU A 607 -11.13 9.91 24.84
N THR A 608 -9.82 9.70 24.71
CA THR A 608 -8.95 10.41 23.77
C THR A 608 -7.89 9.47 23.18
N THR A 609 -7.04 9.99 22.31
CA THR A 609 -5.89 9.30 21.72
C THR A 609 -4.60 10.05 22.05
N VAL A 610 -3.46 9.34 22.02
CA VAL A 610 -2.15 9.94 22.34
C VAL A 610 -1.84 11.14 21.44
N LEU A 611 -2.25 11.11 20.17
CA LEU A 611 -2.08 12.24 19.25
C LEU A 611 -2.89 13.48 19.67
N LYS A 612 -4.15 13.30 20.08
CA LYS A 612 -5.02 14.41 20.54
C LYS A 612 -4.51 15.02 21.85
N GLU A 613 -4.09 14.16 22.78
CA GLU A 613 -3.49 14.58 24.04
C GLU A 613 -2.18 15.35 23.80
N ALA A 614 -1.29 14.86 22.94
CA ALA A 614 -0.07 15.57 22.56
C ALA A 614 -0.37 16.95 21.92
N GLY A 615 -1.40 17.06 21.07
CA GLY A 615 -1.85 18.35 20.51
C GLY A 615 -2.40 19.32 21.55
N ALA A 616 -3.15 18.83 22.53
CA ALA A 616 -3.66 19.63 23.64
C ALA A 616 -2.53 20.14 24.54
N TYR A 617 -1.56 19.29 24.91
CA TYR A 617 -0.37 19.70 25.65
C TYR A 617 0.53 20.66 24.84
N ALA A 618 0.65 20.45 23.53
CA ALA A 618 1.34 21.38 22.64
C ALA A 618 0.67 22.76 22.60
N SER A 619 -0.67 22.83 22.72
CA SER A 619 -1.40 24.09 22.82
C SER A 619 -1.04 24.88 24.09
N LEU A 620 -0.73 24.19 25.20
CA LEU A 620 -0.17 24.82 26.41
C LEU A 620 1.24 25.39 26.12
N ALA A 621 2.12 24.55 25.56
CA ALA A 621 3.50 24.93 25.24
C ALA A 621 3.60 26.02 24.14
N ALA A 622 2.58 26.17 23.30
CA ALA A 622 2.45 27.24 22.30
C ALA A 622 1.87 28.55 22.86
N GLY A 623 1.76 28.70 24.18
CA GLY A 623 1.25 29.91 24.83
C GLY A 623 -0.27 30.06 24.74
N GLY A 624 -1.01 28.94 24.74
CA GLY A 624 -2.48 28.92 24.72
C GLY A 624 -3.12 28.95 23.33
N ARG A 625 -2.34 29.09 22.25
CA ARG A 625 -2.85 28.92 20.88
C ARG A 625 -3.11 27.45 20.60
N LYS A 626 -4.27 27.11 20.03
CA LYS A 626 -4.59 25.75 19.57
C LYS A 626 -3.53 25.25 18.58
N VAL A 627 -3.01 24.05 18.83
CA VAL A 627 -2.10 23.30 17.97
C VAL A 627 -2.83 22.05 17.50
N THR A 628 -3.13 21.98 16.21
CA THR A 628 -3.70 20.78 15.57
C THR A 628 -2.55 19.94 15.01
N PRO A 629 -2.37 18.68 15.44
CA PRO A 629 -1.33 17.82 14.88
C PRO A 629 -1.56 17.54 13.38
N THR A 630 -0.48 17.54 12.59
CA THR A 630 -0.50 17.13 11.18
C THR A 630 0.69 16.22 10.87
N LEU A 631 0.49 15.24 10.00
CA LEU A 631 1.54 14.35 9.49
C LEU A 631 2.02 14.78 8.10
N ILE A 632 1.21 15.52 7.36
CA ILE A 632 1.46 15.91 5.96
C ILE A 632 1.76 17.41 5.93
N ASP A 633 2.84 17.78 5.25
CA ASP A 633 3.25 19.17 5.05
C ASP A 633 2.72 19.72 3.71
N ASP A 634 2.80 18.93 2.62
CA ASP A 634 2.03 19.20 1.40
C ASP A 634 1.75 17.94 0.57
N VAL A 635 0.77 18.08 -0.33
CA VAL A 635 0.45 17.09 -1.37
C VAL A 635 0.51 17.79 -2.72
N GLN A 636 1.20 17.19 -3.68
CA GLN A 636 1.33 17.63 -5.05
C GLN A 636 0.68 16.63 -6.01
N ASP A 637 0.21 17.12 -7.16
CA ASP A 637 -0.17 16.27 -8.29
C ASP A 637 1.06 15.71 -9.03
N ARG A 638 0.81 14.85 -10.02
CA ARG A 638 1.87 14.22 -10.82
C ARG A 638 2.62 15.20 -11.74
N GLU A 639 2.09 16.41 -11.90
CA GLU A 639 2.70 17.52 -12.64
C GLU A 639 3.53 18.45 -11.72
N GLY A 640 3.52 18.23 -10.41
CA GLY A 640 4.27 18.99 -9.40
C GLY A 640 3.54 20.23 -8.85
N HIS A 641 2.24 20.38 -9.10
CA HIS A 641 1.46 21.46 -8.48
C HIS A 641 0.98 21.05 -7.10
N VAL A 642 1.18 21.91 -6.11
CA VAL A 642 0.66 21.72 -4.75
C VAL A 642 -0.87 21.82 -4.75
N ILE A 643 -1.54 20.69 -4.53
CA ILE A 643 -3.01 20.61 -4.46
C ILE A 643 -3.55 20.75 -3.02
N TRP A 644 -2.73 20.54 -2.00
CA TRP A 644 -3.13 20.73 -0.60
C TRP A 644 -1.96 21.04 0.34
N ARG A 645 -2.24 21.86 1.37
CA ARG A 645 -1.39 22.13 2.54
C ARG A 645 -2.25 22.25 3.81
N PRO A 646 -1.69 21.97 5.00
CA PRO A 646 -2.33 22.26 6.28
C PRO A 646 -2.43 23.77 6.52
N GLU A 647 -3.57 24.23 7.04
CA GLU A 647 -3.79 25.63 7.37
C GLU A 647 -2.88 26.10 8.52
N GLY A 648 -2.35 27.32 8.41
CA GLY A 648 -1.56 27.95 9.48
C GLY A 648 -0.11 27.49 9.62
N ILE A 649 0.37 26.55 8.79
CA ILE A 649 1.80 26.22 8.71
C ILE A 649 2.47 27.06 7.62
N SER A 650 3.01 28.21 8.02
CA SER A 650 3.99 28.92 7.20
C SER A 650 5.31 28.15 7.18
N LEU A 651 5.49 27.27 6.20
CA LEU A 651 6.80 26.76 5.84
C LEU A 651 7.65 27.95 5.38
N VAL A 652 8.58 28.39 6.22
CA VAL A 652 9.59 29.38 5.81
C VAL A 652 10.49 28.70 4.79
N SER A 653 10.34 29.07 3.52
CA SER A 653 11.21 28.57 2.45
C SER A 653 12.66 28.95 2.75
N ALA A 654 13.54 27.95 2.80
CA ALA A 654 14.96 28.13 3.15
C ALA A 654 15.75 29.01 2.17
N SER A 655 15.15 29.44 1.05
CA SER A 655 15.70 30.37 0.06
C SER A 655 15.79 31.84 0.52
N ALA A 656 15.35 32.17 1.75
CA ALA A 656 15.38 33.54 2.28
C ALA A 656 16.56 33.84 3.25
N GLN A 657 17.50 32.92 3.45
CA GLN A 657 18.70 33.12 4.31
C GLN A 657 20.02 33.07 3.54
N THR A 658 20.09 33.78 2.41
CA THR A 658 21.34 34.22 1.77
C THR A 658 21.28 35.72 1.54
N GLY A 659 21.28 36.48 2.63
CA GLY A 659 21.42 37.94 2.65
C GLY A 659 22.46 38.32 3.69
N ASP A 660 23.45 39.11 3.29
CA ASP A 660 24.70 39.32 4.03
C ASP A 660 24.54 39.71 5.50
N ALA A 661 25.03 38.83 6.38
CA ALA A 661 25.44 39.17 7.73
C ALA A 661 26.77 38.48 8.01
N ALA A 662 27.88 39.20 7.77
CA ALA A 662 29.22 38.73 8.11
C ALA A 662 29.35 38.59 9.64
N ALA A 663 29.15 37.37 10.14
CA ALA A 663 29.27 37.07 11.56
C ALA A 663 30.74 37.16 11.98
N THR A 664 31.10 38.26 12.66
CA THR A 664 32.37 38.38 13.39
C THR A 664 32.44 37.27 14.44
N PRO A 665 33.54 36.50 14.52
CA PRO A 665 33.66 35.43 15.52
C PRO A 665 33.65 36.02 16.94
N PRO A 666 32.89 35.43 17.89
CA PRO A 666 32.85 35.92 19.26
C PRO A 666 34.20 35.71 19.96
N ALA A 667 34.59 36.66 20.79
CA ALA A 667 35.81 36.59 21.59
C ALA A 667 35.71 35.47 22.65
N PRO A 668 36.81 34.74 22.94
CA PRO A 668 36.77 33.66 23.92
C PRO A 668 36.73 34.21 25.34
N GLY A 669 35.68 33.89 26.12
CA GLY A 669 35.69 34.17 27.56
C GLY A 669 34.38 34.54 28.28
N GLN A 670 33.19 34.17 27.79
CA GLN A 670 31.97 34.21 28.62
C GLN A 670 31.18 32.89 28.58
N PRO A 671 30.68 32.40 29.72
CA PRO A 671 29.91 31.17 29.78
C PRO A 671 28.50 31.36 29.18
N SER A 672 27.98 30.31 28.55
CA SER A 672 26.60 30.27 28.07
C SER A 672 25.64 29.93 29.20
N ASP A 673 24.59 30.73 29.37
CA ASP A 673 23.45 30.42 30.25
C ASP A 673 22.63 29.24 29.67
N THR A 674 23.11 28.02 29.93
CA THR A 674 22.42 26.76 29.64
C THR A 674 22.45 25.82 30.85
N ASP A 675 22.20 26.36 32.05
CA ASP A 675 22.02 25.59 33.29
C ASP A 675 20.75 26.03 34.02
N ALA A 676 19.60 25.54 33.53
CA ALA A 676 18.35 25.48 34.28
C ALA A 676 17.47 24.35 33.75
N ILE A 677 16.69 23.73 34.64
CA ILE A 677 15.72 22.64 34.37
C ILE A 677 16.36 21.26 34.11
N PHE A 678 17.11 20.73 35.09
CA PHE A 678 16.93 19.37 35.64
C PHE A 678 17.58 19.31 37.04
N PRO A 679 16.86 18.93 38.12
CA PRO A 679 17.52 18.63 39.39
C PRO A 679 18.18 17.24 39.32
N ASP A 680 19.48 17.17 39.62
CA ASP A 680 20.24 15.94 39.64
C ASP A 680 19.64 14.88 40.58
N ALA A 681 19.58 13.62 40.11
CA ALA A 681 19.20 12.50 40.94
C ALA A 681 20.26 12.25 42.05
N PRO A 682 19.87 12.06 43.33
CA PRO A 682 20.82 11.88 44.41
C PRO A 682 21.61 10.57 44.25
N LYS A 683 22.93 10.71 44.08
CA LYS A 683 23.87 9.58 44.12
C LYS A 683 23.97 9.04 45.55
N GLY A 684 24.07 7.71 45.68
CA GLY A 684 23.92 7.01 46.96
C GLY A 684 24.99 7.33 48.00
N GLN A 685 24.62 7.18 49.27
CA GLN A 685 25.54 7.09 50.40
C GLN A 685 25.62 5.65 50.92
N ASP A 686 26.79 5.29 51.45
CA ASP A 686 27.11 3.95 51.92
C ASP A 686 26.23 3.45 53.07
N ALA A 687 25.80 2.19 52.97
CA ALA A 687 25.27 1.43 54.09
C ALA A 687 26.23 0.29 54.46
N GLY A 688 27.21 0.62 55.31
CA GLY A 688 28.13 -0.35 55.89
C GLY A 688 27.43 -1.37 56.81
N LYS A 689 28.00 -2.57 56.89
CA LYS A 689 27.50 -3.72 57.66
C LYS A 689 27.19 -3.38 59.14
N SER A 690 26.01 -3.78 59.61
CA SER A 690 25.81 -4.21 60.99
C SER A 690 24.88 -5.42 61.02
N SER A 691 24.94 -6.22 62.09
CA SER A 691 24.34 -7.56 62.14
C SER A 691 23.56 -7.82 63.43
N ARG A 692 22.73 -8.87 63.37
CA ARG A 692 22.07 -9.61 64.47
C ARG A 692 20.69 -9.15 64.99
N SER A 693 19.77 -10.11 64.84
CA SER A 693 18.82 -10.63 65.84
C SER A 693 17.71 -9.73 66.41
N GLY A 694 16.47 -10.20 66.25
CA GLY A 694 15.32 -9.78 67.06
C GLY A 694 14.01 -10.41 66.57
N ARG A 695 13.62 -11.56 67.14
CA ARG A 695 12.22 -12.05 67.03
C ARG A 695 11.36 -11.28 68.02
N SER A 696 10.18 -10.81 67.61
CA SER A 696 8.96 -11.02 68.39
C SER A 696 7.72 -10.91 67.51
N ALA A 697 6.72 -11.73 67.79
CA ALA A 697 5.36 -11.52 67.31
C ALA A 697 4.61 -10.57 68.26
N CYS A 698 3.51 -9.98 67.77
CA CYS A 698 2.24 -9.93 68.49
C CYS A 698 1.09 -9.68 67.49
N ALA A 699 -0.11 -10.12 67.84
CA ALA A 699 -1.30 -10.04 67.01
C ALA A 699 -2.18 -8.82 67.38
N GLY A 700 -3.10 -8.48 66.47
CA GLY A 700 -4.11 -7.42 66.60
C GLY A 700 -4.90 -7.32 65.31
#